data_AF-A0A7V4M487-F1
#
_entry.id   AF-A0A7V4M487-F1
#
_cell.length_a   1.000
_cell.length_b   1.000
_cell.length_c   1.000
_cell.angle_alpha   90.00
_cell.angle_beta   90.00
_cell.angle_gamma   90.00
#
_symmetry.space_group_name_H-M   'P 1'
#
loop_
_entity.id
_entity.type
_entity.pdbx_description
1 polymer ?
#
loop_
_entity_poly.entity_id
_entity_poly.type
_entity_poly.pdbx_seq_one_letter_code
_entity_poly.pdbx_strand_id
1 'polypeptide(L)'
;MVHVVPPEGWVPRIKPPEAGAQRPVDRPCSDAVTRPQERPIPSTDVAGKRSGIRSTGAESRRVPEDASRAEAGARVSSKGRVLPRASPLPVQPAGASPPAPSPPEPGLSPPPPPGPLPPLAAQPDSAARGAPPEFDTADGGTPSWGFSRRLLLVAMPLLAVAAALWTWALLSVPREPEDAGDEVENAMVSGPDSPPPAAPVASVPGGLDSRWLPNQARWIACLRLAALAQGSEMEPVAAHCDSLWRVSAGRVLNAFGLFPRSIRKLTWASTELAAWDERSVVVLEFEEDQDAGALSASGEALGWEVAGKPCRRLPRDWPHPFVVLDPRTMISGPEDLLRELSDRPEAAFQSGAIEQLVKTASPEADVTLLVDLVAAREAGWPLPTALWDIWPAGRASWRALWETPKGAGFAMRVSNPGRIELALVCDGESSAIKVRDAIDQFMPAARAALEASAAALSQRLQAGQMTGREAAQYEWLLQQGAAVLAAAKWEIVEQTVILHVDWGQHLAGVATAAAQCAPLVRADWLEAALAADQANQARLVASLAGYAKAERQFPTGAAGGSLLPAETRLSWIATMLPYFDRRDWHRELQFGYSWNSPQNRPVTQRPLEPVTNPALGPARTNAGFPVTHYVGVAGVGADAADLKTGDPRAGLFGASRTVRPEDLPRGASNTLATLGASRQLGPWAAGGHATVRALTTRPYVNGPDGFGSGQPHGMVAGMADGSARFISKNIDPQVLEELAVLRGGTSTAASLALDSGRGPPLLGPRAQAGAAAPKGSVASEPGAAPRAGPGAPDAAARGQPTMVEEDDRGDAPPGAGLDEDQAPKVDVAARLADRIPEIHFPAVPLLDAMRLMSQMSTVPVSFDQDWLRALGVGLRDPVTARLTGATTGEVFAALAAHRNLACEVLDDQVLVTAPASRRNTLRPRKYDVADLTNRDAAAGHRLAAWVRTLVAPESWREAGGLGTIQFAEAALAVTQNDLVHAQVQDFLDRLRLARGKAAMRPEAPKAPAPTRFDLARPKLRQSVTINFPDPTPLAAIVRELERVSQTTLLFDGVAMSAAGISRNREATVSSHERPLSESLVSLLDPLGLTYRIVNADTLEITTRKAAAARLELEIYPLAAILARPMTPEAIMEQIKSQVSSGTWNDAGGPGVMIFDDVSRCLMVLQSQPVQVRVQIFLGKL
;
A
#
# COMPACT_ATOMS: atom_id res chain seq x y z
N MET A 1 12.86 32.90 39.89
CA MET A 1 13.39 32.22 41.09
C MET A 1 12.22 31.56 41.80
N VAL A 2 12.38 30.32 42.26
CA VAL A 2 11.54 29.73 43.32
C VAL A 2 12.51 28.97 44.24
N HIS A 3 12.55 29.32 45.53
CA HIS A 3 13.36 28.61 46.51
C HIS A 3 12.52 27.52 47.18
N VAL A 4 13.07 26.32 47.27
CA VAL A 4 12.59 25.27 48.18
C VAL A 4 13.71 25.00 49.19
N VAL A 5 13.40 25.14 50.47
CA VAL A 5 14.36 24.95 51.57
C VAL A 5 14.19 23.53 52.12
N PRO A 6 15.25 22.71 52.21
CA PRO A 6 15.16 21.40 52.85
C PRO A 6 15.00 21.55 54.38
N PRO A 7 14.26 20.65 55.05
CA PRO A 7 14.05 20.72 56.50
C PRO A 7 15.33 20.43 57.30
N GLU A 8 15.39 20.97 58.51
CA GLU A 8 16.54 20.81 59.41
C GLU A 8 16.78 19.35 59.80
N GLY A 9 18.06 18.95 59.84
CA GLY A 9 18.51 17.62 60.31
C GLY A 9 19.08 16.68 59.23
N TRP A 10 19.01 17.02 57.94
CA TRP A 10 19.56 16.16 56.89
C TRP A 10 21.08 16.29 56.74
N VAL A 11 21.84 15.21 57.03
CA VAL A 11 23.30 15.18 56.94
C VAL A 11 23.81 13.89 56.25
N PRO A 12 24.17 13.94 54.96
CA PRO A 12 24.94 12.88 54.31
C PRO A 12 26.42 12.99 54.66
N ARG A 13 26.98 11.98 55.31
CA ARG A 13 28.43 11.90 55.56
C ARG A 13 29.18 11.51 54.27
N ILE A 14 29.89 12.44 53.67
CA ILE A 14 30.92 12.13 52.66
C ILE A 14 32.27 11.94 53.39
N LYS A 15 32.98 10.84 53.10
CA LYS A 15 34.33 10.58 53.61
C LYS A 15 35.25 10.14 52.46
N PRO A 16 36.21 10.97 52.02
CA PRO A 16 37.14 10.66 50.93
C PRO A 16 38.50 10.15 51.53
N PRO A 17 39.64 10.11 50.81
CA PRO A 17 40.21 8.83 50.36
C PRO A 17 41.67 8.59 50.79
N GLU A 18 42.23 7.42 50.48
CA GLU A 18 43.67 7.13 50.59
C GLU A 18 44.29 6.62 49.28
N ALA A 19 45.61 6.75 49.13
CA ALA A 19 46.27 6.99 47.85
C ALA A 19 47.46 6.05 47.54
N GLY A 20 47.94 6.09 46.27
CA GLY A 20 49.30 5.67 45.89
C GLY A 20 49.43 5.23 44.41
N ALA A 21 50.47 5.59 43.64
CA ALA A 21 51.50 6.62 43.86
C ALA A 21 52.19 7.10 42.54
N GLN A 22 52.25 8.43 42.36
CA GLN A 22 53.42 9.26 41.94
C GLN A 22 54.38 8.87 40.75
N ARG A 23 54.30 9.68 39.66
CA ARG A 23 55.37 10.54 39.05
C ARG A 23 56.66 9.93 38.39
N PRO A 24 57.50 10.71 37.65
CA PRO A 24 57.30 12.00 36.91
C PRO A 24 57.96 12.08 35.48
N VAL A 25 58.01 13.32 34.92
CA VAL A 25 58.85 13.87 33.80
C VAL A 25 58.21 13.91 32.38
N ASP A 26 58.29 14.97 31.55
CA ASP A 26 58.24 16.43 31.81
C ASP A 26 57.73 17.28 30.58
N ARG A 27 58.60 17.97 29.80
CA ARG A 27 58.29 19.09 28.85
C ARG A 27 59.34 19.21 27.69
N PRO A 28 59.34 20.20 26.74
CA PRO A 28 58.43 21.36 26.48
C PRO A 28 58.06 21.70 24.98
N CYS A 29 57.12 22.67 24.80
CA CYS A 29 56.98 23.65 23.67
C CYS A 29 56.63 23.17 22.22
N SER A 30 56.05 23.97 21.30
CA SER A 30 55.40 25.33 21.31
C SER A 30 54.64 25.62 19.98
N ASP A 31 53.66 26.55 19.99
CA ASP A 31 53.32 27.64 19.01
C ASP A 31 53.33 27.42 17.46
N ALA A 32 52.53 28.09 16.58
CA ALA A 32 51.33 28.94 16.71
C ALA A 32 50.61 29.20 15.34
N VAL A 33 49.39 29.79 15.43
CA VAL A 33 48.43 30.38 14.46
C VAL A 33 48.92 30.91 13.07
N THR A 34 48.17 30.65 11.97
CA THR A 34 47.74 31.67 10.94
C THR A 34 46.73 31.17 9.84
N ARG A 35 46.09 32.13 9.13
CA ARG A 35 45.25 32.04 7.89
C ARG A 35 46.06 32.61 6.67
N PRO A 36 45.59 32.93 5.41
CA PRO A 36 44.22 32.99 4.82
C PRO A 36 44.01 32.69 3.28
N GLN A 37 42.75 32.83 2.83
CA GLN A 37 42.17 33.42 1.58
C GLN A 37 42.73 33.25 0.12
N GLU A 38 41.79 32.84 -0.78
CA GLU A 38 41.31 33.51 -2.03
C GLU A 38 41.87 33.27 -3.48
N ARG A 39 41.09 33.84 -4.42
CA ARG A 39 40.92 33.72 -5.91
C ARG A 39 42.09 34.40 -6.72
N PRO A 40 42.21 34.35 -8.09
CA PRO A 40 41.14 34.31 -9.12
C PRO A 40 41.43 33.60 -10.50
N ILE A 41 40.61 33.95 -11.51
CA ILE A 41 40.46 33.50 -12.92
C ILE A 41 41.15 34.55 -13.84
N PRO A 42 41.84 34.26 -15.00
CA PRO A 42 41.15 34.17 -16.33
C PRO A 42 41.83 33.51 -17.59
N SER A 43 40.95 33.05 -18.50
CA SER A 43 40.89 33.25 -19.99
C SER A 43 41.93 32.75 -21.05
N THR A 44 41.35 32.59 -22.27
CA THR A 44 41.87 32.84 -23.65
C THR A 44 42.49 31.73 -24.54
N ASP A 45 42.00 31.74 -25.79
CA ASP A 45 42.16 30.89 -26.99
C ASP A 45 43.56 30.78 -27.64
N VAL A 46 43.68 29.88 -28.66
CA VAL A 46 43.95 30.24 -30.09
C VAL A 46 43.93 29.02 -31.06
N ALA A 47 43.63 29.24 -32.35
CA ALA A 47 43.20 28.27 -33.39
C ALA A 47 44.29 27.51 -34.21
N GLY A 48 43.90 26.51 -35.04
CA GLY A 48 44.83 25.51 -35.68
C GLY A 48 44.80 25.18 -37.21
N LYS A 49 43.67 25.18 -37.95
CA LYS A 49 43.52 25.05 -39.46
C LYS A 49 43.87 23.72 -40.23
N ARG A 50 43.08 23.49 -41.33
CA ARG A 50 43.38 22.78 -42.63
C ARG A 50 43.44 21.21 -42.65
N SER A 51 43.14 20.46 -43.75
CA SER A 51 42.57 20.78 -45.09
C SER A 51 42.19 19.54 -45.98
N GLY A 52 40.98 19.52 -46.59
CA GLY A 52 40.66 18.97 -47.95
C GLY A 52 40.51 17.43 -48.17
N ILE A 53 39.99 16.91 -49.31
CA ILE A 53 39.34 17.50 -50.52
C ILE A 53 38.61 16.41 -51.38
N ARG A 54 37.38 16.70 -51.93
CA ARG A 54 36.64 16.05 -53.09
C ARG A 54 36.33 14.52 -53.05
N SER A 55 35.40 13.92 -53.82
CA SER A 55 34.27 14.27 -54.74
C SER A 55 33.36 12.99 -54.89
N THR A 56 32.09 12.92 -55.35
CA THR A 56 31.32 13.50 -56.49
C THR A 56 29.79 13.58 -56.16
N GLY A 57 28.96 14.49 -56.69
CA GLY A 57 28.14 14.38 -57.94
C GLY A 57 26.80 13.61 -57.73
N ALA A 58 25.57 14.18 -57.69
CA ALA A 58 24.76 14.96 -58.67
C ALA A 58 24.08 14.07 -59.77
N GLU A 59 22.84 14.25 -60.27
CA GLU A 59 21.60 15.06 -59.97
C GLU A 59 20.35 14.13 -60.31
N SER A 60 19.06 14.44 -60.57
CA SER A 60 18.27 15.67 -60.83
C SER A 60 16.72 15.55 -60.63
N ARG A 61 16.06 16.68 -60.34
CA ARG A 61 14.73 17.19 -60.84
C ARG A 61 13.35 16.45 -60.69
N ARG A 62 12.41 17.20 -60.07
CA ARG A 62 11.05 17.66 -60.54
C ARG A 62 10.02 16.70 -61.20
N VAL A 63 8.85 16.51 -60.55
CA VAL A 63 7.50 17.15 -60.80
C VAL A 63 7.20 17.65 -62.24
N PRO A 64 6.02 17.45 -62.89
CA PRO A 64 4.64 17.29 -62.34
C PRO A 64 3.67 16.25 -63.03
N GLU A 65 2.38 16.27 -62.60
CA GLU A 65 1.10 16.16 -63.36
C GLU A 65 0.66 14.92 -64.21
N ASP A 66 -0.37 14.22 -63.68
CA ASP A 66 -1.78 14.18 -64.18
C ASP A 66 -2.35 13.11 -65.16
N ALA A 67 -3.65 12.85 -64.95
CA ALA A 67 -4.73 12.40 -65.84
C ALA A 67 -4.84 10.97 -66.44
N SER A 68 -5.77 10.18 -65.86
CA SER A 68 -6.66 9.18 -66.54
C SER A 68 -6.00 7.90 -67.11
N ARG A 69 -6.68 6.79 -67.44
CA ARG A 69 -8.07 6.26 -67.38
C ARG A 69 -7.94 4.70 -67.44
N ALA A 70 -8.90 3.78 -67.30
CA ALA A 70 -10.36 3.63 -67.09
C ALA A 70 -10.57 2.14 -66.59
N GLU A 71 -11.72 1.47 -66.41
CA GLU A 71 -13.16 1.67 -66.06
C GLU A 71 -13.73 0.22 -65.92
N ALA A 72 -14.81 -0.14 -65.21
CA ALA A 72 -15.81 0.56 -64.39
C ALA A 72 -16.27 -0.40 -63.24
N GLY A 73 -17.33 -0.10 -62.46
CA GLY A 73 -17.69 -0.92 -61.27
C GLY A 73 -19.15 -0.95 -60.78
N ALA A 74 -19.85 0.20 -60.65
CA ALA A 74 -21.20 0.36 -60.03
C ALA A 74 -21.22 0.22 -58.47
N ARG A 75 -22.12 0.86 -57.69
CA ARG A 75 -23.13 1.92 -57.95
C ARG A 75 -23.71 2.50 -56.61
N VAL A 76 -23.60 3.82 -56.45
CA VAL A 76 -24.69 4.79 -56.14
C VAL A 76 -25.35 4.63 -54.75
N SER A 77 -24.95 5.42 -53.75
CA SER A 77 -25.28 6.85 -53.51
C SER A 77 -26.56 7.14 -52.67
N SER A 78 -26.38 7.97 -51.65
CA SER A 78 -27.24 9.13 -51.26
C SER A 78 -28.07 9.14 -49.95
N LYS A 79 -27.81 10.19 -49.16
CA LYS A 79 -28.76 11.16 -48.52
C LYS A 79 -30.03 10.68 -47.78
N GLY A 80 -30.16 11.16 -46.53
CA GLY A 80 -31.44 11.39 -45.83
C GLY A 80 -31.33 11.03 -44.34
N ARG A 81 -31.43 11.90 -43.32
CA ARG A 81 -32.31 13.05 -43.01
C ARG A 81 -33.74 12.64 -42.62
N VAL A 82 -34.23 13.22 -41.51
CA VAL A 82 -35.63 13.30 -41.01
C VAL A 82 -36.09 12.20 -40.01
N LEU A 83 -36.51 12.68 -38.82
CA LEU A 83 -37.69 12.40 -37.94
C LEU A 83 -38.74 11.33 -38.36
N PRO A 84 -39.71 10.88 -37.51
CA PRO A 84 -40.15 11.34 -36.16
C PRO A 84 -40.18 10.16 -35.10
N ARG A 85 -40.67 10.22 -33.83
CA ARG A 85 -42.00 10.56 -33.24
C ARG A 85 -43.18 9.76 -33.85
N ALA A 86 -44.22 9.27 -33.14
CA ALA A 86 -44.72 9.47 -31.77
C ALA A 86 -45.49 8.19 -31.25
N SER A 87 -45.86 8.01 -29.97
CA SER A 87 -47.20 8.29 -29.33
C SER A 87 -48.44 7.93 -30.18
N PRO A 88 -49.49 7.23 -29.65
CA PRO A 88 -50.42 7.64 -28.55
C PRO A 88 -50.50 6.62 -27.36
N LEU A 89 -51.13 6.82 -26.18
CA LEU A 89 -52.54 7.13 -25.76
C LEU A 89 -53.59 6.05 -26.15
N PRO A 90 -54.72 5.80 -25.41
CA PRO A 90 -55.49 6.75 -24.56
C PRO A 90 -56.21 6.24 -23.24
N VAL A 91 -56.73 7.19 -22.43
CA VAL A 91 -58.02 7.25 -21.65
C VAL A 91 -58.38 6.13 -20.61
N GLN A 92 -58.55 6.39 -19.29
CA GLN A 92 -59.69 7.02 -18.50
C GLN A 92 -60.95 6.11 -18.30
N PRO A 93 -61.91 6.32 -17.33
CA PRO A 93 -62.09 7.38 -16.30
C PRO A 93 -62.60 6.94 -14.86
N ALA A 94 -63.03 7.94 -14.05
CA ALA A 94 -63.77 7.89 -12.74
C ALA A 94 -62.99 7.47 -11.45
N GLY A 95 -63.29 7.91 -10.21
CA GLY A 95 -64.30 8.87 -9.65
C GLY A 95 -65.19 8.25 -8.53
N ALA A 96 -65.47 8.81 -7.34
CA ALA A 96 -65.09 10.10 -6.71
C ALA A 96 -65.34 10.15 -5.15
N SER A 97 -64.64 11.06 -4.43
CA SER A 97 -65.03 12.05 -3.37
C SER A 97 -66.31 11.95 -2.47
N PRO A 98 -66.44 12.67 -1.29
CA PRO A 98 -65.45 13.22 -0.31
C PRO A 98 -65.92 13.12 1.22
N PRO A 99 -65.98 14.11 2.19
CA PRO A 99 -65.67 13.85 3.64
C PRO A 99 -66.55 14.56 4.78
N ALA A 100 -66.06 14.53 6.05
CA ALA A 100 -66.27 15.51 7.18
C ALA A 100 -67.66 15.60 7.90
N PRO A 101 -67.88 16.37 9.02
CA PRO A 101 -67.03 16.81 10.18
C PRO A 101 -67.69 16.61 11.60
N SER A 102 -67.09 17.17 12.67
CA SER A 102 -67.56 17.27 14.09
C SER A 102 -68.79 18.19 14.29
N PRO A 103 -69.46 18.27 15.47
CA PRO A 103 -68.97 18.71 16.83
C PRO A 103 -69.53 17.79 17.98
N PRO A 104 -69.77 18.15 19.28
CA PRO A 104 -69.55 19.39 20.08
C PRO A 104 -68.99 19.21 21.53
N GLU A 105 -69.22 20.20 22.40
CA GLU A 105 -68.86 20.39 23.83
C GLU A 105 -70.09 20.21 24.79
N PRO A 106 -70.04 20.32 26.16
CA PRO A 106 -69.04 20.98 27.04
C PRO A 106 -68.54 20.17 28.28
N GLY A 107 -67.64 20.77 29.07
CA GLY A 107 -66.96 20.12 30.22
C GLY A 107 -67.18 20.74 31.62
N LEU A 108 -66.41 20.26 32.60
CA LEU A 108 -66.31 20.75 33.99
C LEU A 108 -64.85 20.61 34.51
N SER A 109 -64.52 21.30 35.62
CA SER A 109 -63.15 21.68 36.03
C SER A 109 -62.33 20.63 36.85
N PRO A 110 -60.99 20.79 37.02
CA PRO A 110 -60.06 19.68 37.26
C PRO A 110 -59.53 19.50 38.72
N PRO A 111 -58.85 18.36 39.02
CA PRO A 111 -58.07 18.10 40.24
C PRO A 111 -56.55 18.43 40.10
N PRO A 112 -55.77 18.46 41.21
CA PRO A 112 -54.41 19.05 41.28
C PRO A 112 -53.23 18.11 40.90
N PRO A 113 -51.99 18.64 40.72
CA PRO A 113 -50.86 17.88 40.17
C PRO A 113 -50.08 17.02 41.19
N PRO A 114 -49.49 15.88 40.76
CA PRO A 114 -48.54 15.10 41.55
C PRO A 114 -47.08 15.61 41.38
N GLY A 115 -46.30 15.55 42.46
CA GLY A 115 -44.85 15.84 42.44
C GLY A 115 -43.98 14.60 42.17
N PRO A 116 -42.67 14.79 41.86
CA PRO A 116 -41.76 13.68 41.55
C PRO A 116 -41.21 12.98 42.81
N LEU A 117 -40.85 11.70 42.67
CA LEU A 117 -40.18 10.88 43.69
C LEU A 117 -38.99 10.09 43.10
N PRO A 118 -38.03 9.61 43.94
CA PRO A 118 -36.65 9.27 43.52
C PRO A 118 -36.41 7.76 43.18
N PRO A 119 -35.19 7.37 42.72
CA PRO A 119 -34.94 6.09 42.04
C PRO A 119 -34.22 5.01 42.88
N LEU A 120 -34.20 3.76 42.38
CA LEU A 120 -33.04 2.84 42.44
C LEU A 120 -33.19 1.69 41.41
N ALA A 121 -32.21 0.78 41.29
CA ALA A 121 -32.04 -0.15 40.16
C ALA A 121 -31.93 -1.65 40.54
N ALA A 122 -32.27 -2.56 39.60
CA ALA A 122 -31.80 -3.95 39.51
C ALA A 122 -32.14 -4.62 38.15
N GLN A 123 -31.33 -5.62 37.74
CA GLN A 123 -31.50 -6.60 36.62
C GLN A 123 -31.99 -7.97 37.19
N PRO A 124 -32.22 -9.11 36.45
CA PRO A 124 -31.71 -9.51 35.11
C PRO A 124 -32.64 -10.39 34.18
N ASP A 125 -32.08 -10.83 33.03
CA ASP A 125 -32.29 -12.11 32.28
C ASP A 125 -33.69 -12.59 31.79
N SER A 126 -33.86 -13.31 30.66
CA SER A 126 -32.96 -13.70 29.53
C SER A 126 -33.75 -14.25 28.31
N ALA A 127 -33.08 -14.43 27.15
CA ALA A 127 -33.41 -15.30 25.98
C ALA A 127 -34.70 -15.01 25.14
N ALA A 128 -34.79 -15.31 23.84
CA ALA A 128 -33.78 -15.55 22.78
C ALA A 128 -34.46 -15.54 21.38
N ARG A 129 -33.74 -15.15 20.31
CA ARG A 129 -34.03 -15.51 18.90
C ARG A 129 -32.74 -15.46 18.07
N GLY A 130 -32.61 -16.35 17.08
CA GLY A 130 -31.31 -16.74 16.50
C GLY A 130 -30.63 -15.67 15.63
N ALA A 131 -29.30 -15.72 15.62
CA ALA A 131 -28.44 -15.00 14.69
C ALA A 131 -28.49 -15.63 13.28
N PRO A 132 -28.23 -14.86 12.21
CA PRO A 132 -27.89 -15.42 10.90
C PRO A 132 -26.54 -16.16 10.94
N PRO A 133 -26.25 -17.06 10.00
CA PRO A 133 -24.99 -17.80 9.98
C PRO A 133 -23.80 -16.89 9.70
N GLU A 134 -22.79 -16.95 10.55
CA GLU A 134 -21.48 -16.36 10.30
C GLU A 134 -20.81 -17.09 9.14
N PHE A 135 -20.58 -16.36 8.03
CA PHE A 135 -19.65 -16.80 6.99
C PHE A 135 -18.30 -16.14 7.25
N ASP A 136 -17.25 -16.96 7.39
CA ASP A 136 -15.86 -16.51 7.53
C ASP A 136 -15.45 -15.65 6.32
N THR A 137 -15.54 -14.33 6.45
CA THR A 137 -14.96 -13.37 5.52
C THR A 137 -13.46 -13.29 5.79
N ALA A 138 -12.72 -14.27 5.26
CA ALA A 138 -11.27 -14.34 5.28
C ALA A 138 -10.63 -13.29 4.34
N ASP A 139 -10.89 -12.00 4.60
CA ASP A 139 -10.28 -10.86 3.93
C ASP A 139 -8.80 -10.76 4.35
N GLY A 140 -7.96 -11.54 3.68
CA GLY A 140 -6.51 -11.35 3.71
C GLY A 140 -6.13 -9.97 3.19
N GLY A 141 -5.27 -9.26 3.92
CA GLY A 141 -5.02 -7.84 3.71
C GLY A 141 -4.67 -7.45 2.28
N THR A 142 -5.39 -6.46 1.75
CA THR A 142 -4.97 -5.67 0.58
C THR A 142 -4.52 -4.29 1.07
N PRO A 143 -3.32 -3.81 0.70
CA PRO A 143 -2.76 -2.59 1.26
C PRO A 143 -3.50 -1.35 0.73
N SER A 144 -4.04 -0.52 1.64
CA SER A 144 -4.63 0.83 1.48
C SER A 144 -5.70 1.08 0.40
N TRP A 145 -5.87 0.21 -0.60
CA TRP A 145 -6.79 0.38 -1.73
C TRP A 145 -8.27 0.32 -1.31
N GLY A 146 -8.56 -0.10 -0.07
CA GLY A 146 -9.90 -0.12 0.51
C GLY A 146 -10.60 1.24 0.47
N PHE A 147 -9.88 2.37 0.66
CA PHE A 147 -10.51 3.69 0.56
C PHE A 147 -10.65 4.16 -0.90
N SER A 148 -9.60 4.08 -1.71
CA SER A 148 -9.63 4.58 -3.08
C SER A 148 -10.59 3.79 -3.98
N ARG A 149 -10.73 2.47 -3.75
CA ARG A 149 -11.77 1.60 -4.33
C ARG A 149 -13.19 1.88 -3.79
N ARG A 150 -13.33 2.66 -2.70
CA ARG A 150 -14.63 3.08 -2.12
C ARG A 150 -14.99 4.55 -2.40
N LEU A 151 -14.03 5.46 -2.63
CA LEU A 151 -14.32 6.78 -3.19
C LEU A 151 -14.80 6.66 -4.64
N LEU A 152 -14.21 5.71 -5.38
CA LEU A 152 -14.76 5.11 -6.62
C LEU A 152 -16.00 4.23 -6.39
N LEU A 153 -16.71 4.40 -5.27
CA LEU A 153 -18.09 3.96 -5.00
C LEU A 153 -18.97 5.09 -4.41
N VAL A 154 -18.46 6.33 -4.26
CA VAL A 154 -19.26 7.55 -3.93
C VAL A 154 -19.48 8.45 -5.14
N ALA A 155 -18.48 8.57 -6.02
CA ALA A 155 -18.69 9.14 -7.34
C ALA A 155 -19.45 8.17 -8.27
N MET A 156 -19.16 6.88 -8.11
CA MET A 156 -19.65 5.81 -8.97
C MET A 156 -20.99 5.14 -8.57
N PRO A 157 -21.79 5.48 -7.55
CA PRO A 157 -23.16 4.98 -7.43
C PRO A 157 -24.10 5.77 -8.37
N LEU A 158 -23.59 6.81 -9.04
CA LEU A 158 -24.30 7.66 -9.99
C LEU A 158 -23.53 7.72 -11.31
N LEU A 159 -22.22 8.03 -11.27
CA LEU A 159 -21.32 7.88 -12.42
C LEU A 159 -21.26 6.41 -12.86
N ALA A 160 -21.40 5.44 -11.95
CA ALA A 160 -21.71 4.03 -12.24
C ALA A 160 -23.04 3.56 -11.62
N VAL A 161 -24.09 4.38 -11.72
CA VAL A 161 -25.39 3.86 -12.19
C VAL A 161 -25.48 4.06 -13.71
N ALA A 162 -25.04 5.24 -14.21
CA ALA A 162 -24.84 5.43 -15.63
C ALA A 162 -23.84 4.43 -16.19
N ALA A 163 -22.62 4.43 -15.65
CA ALA A 163 -21.65 3.42 -16.01
C ALA A 163 -22.03 2.01 -15.54
N ALA A 164 -22.83 1.73 -14.49
CA ALA A 164 -23.27 0.34 -14.22
C ALA A 164 -24.11 -0.22 -15.37
N LEU A 165 -24.90 0.61 -16.03
CA LEU A 165 -25.59 0.21 -17.25
C LEU A 165 -24.70 0.24 -18.50
N TRP A 166 -23.56 0.94 -18.46
CA TRP A 166 -22.45 0.71 -19.38
C TRP A 166 -21.54 -0.48 -18.96
N THR A 167 -21.67 -1.06 -17.75
CA THR A 167 -20.91 -2.23 -17.29
C THR A 167 -21.68 -3.52 -17.55
N TRP A 168 -23.01 -3.49 -17.41
CA TRP A 168 -23.96 -4.47 -17.97
C TRP A 168 -23.61 -4.73 -19.46
N ALA A 169 -23.04 -3.72 -20.13
CA ALA A 169 -22.80 -3.65 -21.56
C ALA A 169 -21.56 -4.35 -22.09
N LEU A 170 -20.70 -4.93 -21.26
CA LEU A 170 -19.54 -5.70 -21.75
C LEU A 170 -19.56 -7.10 -21.13
N LEU A 171 -20.68 -7.81 -21.28
CA LEU A 171 -20.95 -9.12 -20.67
C LEU A 171 -21.41 -10.22 -21.65
N SER A 172 -21.41 -9.98 -22.97
CA SER A 172 -21.55 -11.07 -23.96
C SER A 172 -20.82 -10.81 -25.27
N VAL A 173 -20.17 -11.85 -25.80
CA VAL A 173 -19.48 -11.85 -27.09
C VAL A 173 -20.36 -12.52 -28.16
N PRO A 174 -20.72 -11.83 -29.26
CA PRO A 174 -21.29 -12.49 -30.44
C PRO A 174 -20.26 -13.41 -31.12
N ARG A 175 -20.71 -14.54 -31.67
CA ARG A 175 -19.94 -15.26 -32.70
C ARG A 175 -20.19 -14.60 -34.05
N GLU A 176 -19.13 -14.35 -34.81
CA GLU A 176 -19.19 -13.80 -36.16
C GLU A 176 -19.80 -14.80 -37.17
N PRO A 177 -20.66 -14.33 -38.08
CA PRO A 177 -20.76 -14.78 -39.46
C PRO A 177 -20.14 -13.75 -40.43
N GLU A 178 -19.91 -14.14 -41.68
CA GLU A 178 -19.10 -13.39 -42.66
C GLU A 178 -19.88 -12.38 -43.53
N ASP A 179 -19.15 -11.31 -43.92
CA ASP A 179 -19.15 -10.63 -45.24
C ASP A 179 -20.18 -9.51 -45.63
N ALA A 180 -19.70 -8.68 -46.57
CA ALA A 180 -20.36 -7.76 -47.52
C ALA A 180 -20.98 -6.41 -47.08
N GLY A 181 -20.47 -5.31 -47.67
CA GLY A 181 -21.31 -4.23 -48.23
C GLY A 181 -20.92 -2.76 -48.02
N ASP A 182 -20.50 -2.08 -49.10
CA ASP A 182 -20.50 -0.60 -49.27
C ASP A 182 -21.96 -0.04 -49.47
N GLU A 183 -22.29 1.25 -49.63
CA GLU A 183 -21.57 2.41 -50.17
C GLU A 183 -22.11 3.79 -49.66
N VAL A 184 -21.44 4.86 -50.08
CA VAL A 184 -21.43 6.28 -49.64
C VAL A 184 -22.65 7.12 -50.12
N GLU A 185 -22.97 8.28 -49.52
CA GLU A 185 -22.89 9.63 -50.18
C GLU A 185 -23.69 10.84 -49.59
N ASN A 186 -22.94 11.96 -49.50
CA ASN A 186 -23.21 13.40 -49.36
C ASN A 186 -24.61 13.98 -49.72
N ALA A 187 -25.06 15.06 -49.05
CA ALA A 187 -24.61 16.43 -49.39
C ALA A 187 -25.29 17.61 -48.65
N MET A 188 -24.47 18.64 -48.39
CA MET A 188 -24.71 20.10 -48.49
C MET A 188 -25.74 20.86 -47.60
N VAL A 189 -25.16 21.70 -46.73
CA VAL A 189 -25.27 23.18 -46.69
C VAL A 189 -26.66 23.82 -46.81
N SER A 190 -27.08 24.51 -45.75
CA SER A 190 -27.64 25.88 -45.81
C SER A 190 -27.52 26.58 -44.46
N GLY A 191 -27.10 27.83 -44.48
CA GLY A 191 -27.30 28.84 -43.44
C GLY A 191 -27.50 30.19 -44.14
N PRO A 192 -27.47 31.34 -43.44
CA PRO A 192 -27.38 31.53 -41.99
C PRO A 192 -28.70 32.11 -41.40
N ASP A 193 -28.72 32.38 -40.10
CA ASP A 193 -29.37 33.59 -39.59
C ASP A 193 -28.79 34.00 -38.22
N SER A 194 -28.77 35.30 -37.89
CA SER A 194 -28.14 35.81 -36.66
C SER A 194 -29.02 36.83 -35.94
N PRO A 195 -29.49 36.52 -34.72
CA PRO A 195 -30.13 37.47 -33.80
C PRO A 195 -29.16 37.81 -32.62
N PRO A 196 -29.51 38.70 -31.66
CA PRO A 196 -28.88 40.03 -31.59
C PRO A 196 -27.86 40.16 -30.43
N PRO A 197 -27.14 41.30 -30.29
CA PRO A 197 -26.07 41.45 -29.31
C PRO A 197 -26.57 41.34 -27.85
N ALA A 198 -25.74 40.73 -27.01
CA ALA A 198 -26.06 40.47 -25.62
C ALA A 198 -26.18 41.75 -24.78
N ALA A 199 -27.24 41.83 -23.96
CA ALA A 199 -27.22 42.68 -22.77
C ALA A 199 -26.28 42.07 -21.72
N PRO A 200 -25.61 42.88 -20.88
CA PRO A 200 -24.74 42.36 -19.82
C PRO A 200 -25.59 41.65 -18.74
N VAL A 201 -25.58 40.32 -18.76
CA VAL A 201 -26.32 39.50 -17.79
C VAL A 201 -25.62 39.54 -16.44
N ALA A 202 -26.33 40.02 -15.41
CA ALA A 202 -25.87 39.91 -14.03
C ALA A 202 -25.76 38.43 -13.61
N SER A 203 -24.73 38.09 -12.86
CA SER A 203 -24.37 36.71 -12.49
C SER A 203 -25.55 35.94 -11.85
N VAL A 204 -25.95 34.84 -12.48
CA VAL A 204 -27.09 34.01 -12.05
C VAL A 204 -26.72 33.19 -10.79
N PRO A 205 -27.51 33.25 -9.70
CA PRO A 205 -27.19 32.57 -8.44
C PRO A 205 -27.51 31.06 -8.47
N GLY A 206 -26.62 30.25 -9.06
CA GLY A 206 -26.78 28.79 -9.10
C GLY A 206 -25.53 27.92 -9.32
N GLY A 207 -24.42 28.50 -9.81
CA GLY A 207 -23.17 27.76 -10.10
C GLY A 207 -22.30 27.42 -8.89
N LEU A 208 -21.12 26.87 -9.15
CA LEU A 208 -20.02 26.76 -8.18
C LEU A 208 -19.44 28.17 -7.92
N ASP A 209 -19.41 28.62 -6.66
CA ASP A 209 -18.79 29.89 -6.30
C ASP A 209 -17.28 29.70 -6.16
N SER A 210 -16.54 29.96 -7.23
CA SER A 210 -15.09 29.78 -7.28
C SER A 210 -14.34 30.60 -6.22
N ARG A 211 -14.94 31.67 -5.69
CA ARG A 211 -14.35 32.54 -4.65
C ARG A 211 -14.04 31.80 -3.35
N TRP A 212 -14.67 30.66 -3.08
CA TRP A 212 -14.43 29.85 -1.88
C TRP A 212 -13.74 28.50 -2.18
N LEU A 213 -13.27 28.27 -3.41
CA LEU A 213 -12.57 27.06 -3.82
C LEU A 213 -11.05 27.32 -3.89
N PRO A 214 -10.19 26.55 -3.18
CA PRO A 214 -8.76 26.82 -3.09
C PRO A 214 -8.06 26.69 -4.45
N ASN A 215 -7.07 27.53 -4.71
CA ASN A 215 -6.33 27.54 -5.99
C ASN A 215 -5.66 26.17 -6.28
N GLN A 216 -5.28 25.45 -5.23
CA GLN A 216 -4.62 24.15 -5.26
C GLN A 216 -5.58 22.96 -5.47
N ALA A 217 -6.89 23.19 -5.68
CA ALA A 217 -7.89 22.13 -5.77
C ALA A 217 -7.57 21.08 -6.86
N ARG A 218 -7.64 19.80 -6.47
CA ARG A 218 -7.49 18.61 -7.34
C ARG A 218 -8.75 17.76 -7.41
N TRP A 219 -9.67 17.92 -6.46
CA TRP A 219 -11.00 17.31 -6.47
C TRP A 219 -12.02 18.28 -5.89
N ILE A 220 -13.20 18.36 -6.50
CA ILE A 220 -14.33 19.17 -6.04
C ILE A 220 -15.61 18.32 -6.10
N ALA A 221 -16.38 18.30 -5.02
CA ALA A 221 -17.73 17.76 -4.97
C ALA A 221 -18.73 18.85 -4.58
N CYS A 222 -19.91 18.86 -5.20
CA CYS A 222 -21.01 19.75 -4.88
C CYS A 222 -22.32 18.97 -4.86
N LEU A 223 -23.08 19.07 -3.77
CA LEU A 223 -24.29 18.28 -3.50
C LEU A 223 -25.43 19.21 -3.04
N ARG A 224 -26.58 19.15 -3.72
CA ARG A 224 -27.81 19.86 -3.30
C ARG A 224 -28.59 19.03 -2.28
N LEU A 225 -28.13 19.05 -1.03
CA LEU A 225 -28.62 18.15 0.02
C LEU A 225 -30.13 18.28 0.26
N ALA A 226 -30.68 19.50 0.29
CA ALA A 226 -32.12 19.74 0.41
C ALA A 226 -32.94 19.12 -0.74
N ALA A 227 -32.43 19.15 -1.98
CA ALA A 227 -33.09 18.53 -3.14
C ALA A 227 -33.00 17.00 -3.10
N LEU A 228 -31.81 16.46 -2.79
CA LEU A 228 -31.58 15.02 -2.65
C LEU A 228 -32.42 14.42 -1.50
N ALA A 229 -32.59 15.13 -0.40
CA ALA A 229 -33.35 14.70 0.78
C ALA A 229 -34.90 14.84 0.63
N GLN A 230 -35.39 15.26 -0.54
CA GLN A 230 -36.81 15.24 -0.91
C GLN A 230 -37.17 14.05 -1.82
N GLY A 231 -36.18 13.43 -2.49
CA GLY A 231 -36.39 12.28 -3.37
C GLY A 231 -36.46 10.95 -2.61
N SER A 232 -37.66 10.49 -2.26
CA SER A 232 -37.87 9.21 -1.56
C SER A 232 -37.32 7.98 -2.31
N GLU A 233 -37.19 8.05 -3.63
CA GLU A 233 -36.69 6.95 -4.46
C GLU A 233 -35.17 6.70 -4.33
N MET A 234 -34.43 7.61 -3.68
CA MET A 234 -32.98 7.49 -3.46
C MET A 234 -32.60 6.76 -2.17
N GLU A 235 -33.56 6.45 -1.29
CA GLU A 235 -33.32 5.80 0.02
C GLU A 235 -32.55 4.46 -0.07
N PRO A 236 -32.80 3.55 -1.05
CA PRO A 236 -32.02 2.32 -1.20
C PRO A 236 -30.56 2.56 -1.62
N VAL A 237 -30.31 3.64 -2.38
CA VAL A 237 -28.97 4.04 -2.84
C VAL A 237 -28.20 4.71 -1.70
N ALA A 238 -28.87 5.56 -0.93
CA ALA A 238 -28.32 6.17 0.28
C ALA A 238 -27.88 5.12 1.30
N ALA A 239 -28.65 4.04 1.49
CA ALA A 239 -28.27 2.92 2.35
C ALA A 239 -26.98 2.20 1.88
N HIS A 240 -26.75 2.08 0.57
CA HIS A 240 -25.48 1.58 0.03
C HIS A 240 -24.31 2.57 0.22
N CYS A 241 -24.59 3.87 0.29
CA CYS A 241 -23.59 4.94 0.40
C CYS A 241 -23.30 5.38 1.86
N ASP A 242 -24.09 4.93 2.84
CA ASP A 242 -24.05 5.38 4.25
C ASP A 242 -22.64 5.35 4.87
N SER A 243 -21.88 4.29 4.62
CA SER A 243 -20.50 4.16 5.11
C SER A 243 -19.56 5.31 4.70
N LEU A 244 -19.84 5.98 3.59
CA LEU A 244 -19.04 7.06 3.02
C LEU A 244 -19.70 8.42 3.24
N TRP A 245 -21.03 8.47 3.33
CA TRP A 245 -21.77 9.61 3.87
C TRP A 245 -21.28 9.97 5.28
N ARG A 246 -21.17 8.99 6.18
CA ARG A 246 -20.70 9.17 7.58
C ARG A 246 -19.30 9.79 7.70
N VAL A 247 -18.40 9.49 6.77
CA VAL A 247 -17.00 9.97 6.79
C VAL A 247 -16.87 11.34 6.12
N SER A 248 -17.76 11.69 5.20
CA SER A 248 -17.75 12.94 4.42
C SER A 248 -18.74 13.98 4.98
N ALA A 249 -19.80 14.29 4.23
CA ALA A 249 -20.81 15.28 4.59
C ALA A 249 -21.46 15.00 5.96
N GLY A 250 -21.66 13.72 6.33
CA GLY A 250 -22.18 13.32 7.63
C GLY A 250 -21.27 13.72 8.80
N ARG A 251 -19.94 13.71 8.65
CA ARG A 251 -18.98 14.15 9.69
C ARG A 251 -19.18 15.63 9.98
N VAL A 252 -19.23 16.47 8.93
CA VAL A 252 -19.49 17.91 9.04
C VAL A 252 -20.87 18.20 9.63
N LEU A 253 -21.92 17.62 9.06
CA LEU A 253 -23.30 17.90 9.46
C LEU A 253 -23.55 17.51 10.92
N ASN A 254 -23.06 16.34 11.36
CA ASN A 254 -23.18 15.93 12.76
C ASN A 254 -22.41 16.88 13.70
N ALA A 255 -21.18 17.27 13.36
CA ALA A 255 -20.36 18.15 14.19
C ALA A 255 -20.96 19.55 14.40
N PHE A 256 -21.64 20.09 13.38
CA PHE A 256 -22.34 21.39 13.47
C PHE A 256 -23.82 21.27 13.90
N GLY A 257 -24.32 20.05 14.17
CA GLY A 257 -25.72 19.80 14.56
C GLY A 257 -26.75 20.07 13.44
N LEU A 258 -26.33 19.94 12.19
CA LEU A 258 -27.10 20.34 10.99
C LEU A 258 -27.82 19.16 10.34
N PHE A 259 -29.06 19.38 9.91
CA PHE A 259 -29.82 18.40 9.15
C PHE A 259 -29.60 18.57 7.63
N PRO A 260 -29.56 17.48 6.83
CA PRO A 260 -29.34 17.59 5.38
C PRO A 260 -30.38 18.45 4.64
N ARG A 261 -31.60 18.57 5.19
CA ARG A 261 -32.67 19.42 4.64
C ARG A 261 -32.49 20.91 4.90
N SER A 262 -31.68 21.29 5.88
CA SER A 262 -31.36 22.70 6.19
C SER A 262 -30.29 23.28 5.24
N ILE A 263 -29.64 22.43 4.43
CA ILE A 263 -28.50 22.80 3.58
C ILE A 263 -28.91 22.72 2.11
N ARG A 264 -29.04 23.90 1.50
CA ARG A 264 -29.35 24.05 0.07
C ARG A 264 -28.25 23.42 -0.81
N LYS A 265 -26.99 23.66 -0.45
CA LYS A 265 -25.82 23.18 -1.19
C LYS A 265 -24.61 23.01 -0.29
N LEU A 266 -23.97 21.84 -0.35
CA LEU A 266 -22.67 21.55 0.25
C LEU A 266 -21.64 21.43 -0.87
N THR A 267 -20.55 22.19 -0.78
CA THR A 267 -19.39 22.05 -1.67
C THR A 267 -18.17 21.62 -0.85
N TRP A 268 -17.38 20.69 -1.36
CA TRP A 268 -16.17 20.14 -0.75
C TRP A 268 -15.06 20.22 -1.79
N ALA A 269 -13.93 20.84 -1.48
CA ALA A 269 -12.82 21.01 -2.41
C ALA A 269 -11.50 20.58 -1.75
N SER A 270 -10.92 19.49 -2.23
CA SER A 270 -9.65 18.94 -1.74
C SER A 270 -8.48 19.42 -2.59
N THR A 271 -7.37 19.76 -1.94
CA THR A 271 -6.08 20.06 -2.58
C THR A 271 -5.18 18.83 -2.71
N GLU A 272 -5.45 17.76 -1.96
CA GLU A 272 -4.58 16.57 -1.87
C GLU A 272 -5.40 15.27 -1.91
N LEU A 273 -5.22 14.48 -2.97
CA LEU A 273 -6.03 13.28 -3.25
C LEU A 273 -5.71 12.06 -2.36
N ALA A 274 -4.62 12.13 -1.59
CA ALA A 274 -4.25 11.12 -0.59
C ALA A 274 -4.89 11.39 0.79
N ALA A 275 -5.04 12.67 1.15
CA ALA A 275 -5.59 13.17 2.42
C ALA A 275 -6.79 14.09 2.15
N TRP A 276 -7.76 13.55 1.41
CA TRP A 276 -8.81 14.31 0.72
C TRP A 276 -9.85 14.98 1.64
N ASP A 277 -9.94 14.55 2.89
CA ASP A 277 -10.72 15.18 3.95
C ASP A 277 -9.88 16.14 4.79
N GLU A 278 -8.70 15.73 5.26
CA GLU A 278 -7.78 16.57 6.05
C GLU A 278 -7.33 17.86 5.31
N ARG A 279 -7.14 17.80 3.99
CA ARG A 279 -6.67 18.91 3.14
C ARG A 279 -7.80 19.44 2.25
N SER A 280 -8.91 19.81 2.88
CA SER A 280 -10.11 20.26 2.16
C SER A 280 -10.75 21.54 2.70
N VAL A 281 -11.43 22.27 1.81
CA VAL A 281 -12.34 23.37 2.16
C VAL A 281 -13.77 22.90 1.91
N VAL A 282 -14.62 23.06 2.92
CA VAL A 282 -16.05 22.78 2.89
C VAL A 282 -16.82 24.10 2.95
N VAL A 283 -17.78 24.27 2.05
CA VAL A 283 -18.68 25.42 1.93
C VAL A 283 -20.12 24.92 2.11
N LEU A 284 -20.83 25.46 3.10
CA LEU A 284 -22.25 25.19 3.33
C LEU A 284 -23.08 26.43 2.99
N GLU A 285 -23.98 26.28 2.01
CA GLU A 285 -25.04 27.22 1.67
C GLU A 285 -26.35 26.71 2.29
N PHE A 286 -26.96 27.51 3.16
CA PHE A 286 -28.17 27.16 3.91
C PHE A 286 -29.45 27.46 3.11
N GLU A 287 -30.55 26.79 3.47
CA GLU A 287 -31.87 27.09 2.90
C GLU A 287 -32.46 28.43 3.39
N GLU A 288 -33.45 28.95 2.67
CA GLU A 288 -33.93 30.32 2.86
C GLU A 288 -34.53 30.63 4.24
N ASP A 289 -35.02 29.60 4.94
CA ASP A 289 -35.66 29.61 6.26
C ASP A 289 -34.69 29.33 7.43
N GLN A 290 -33.41 29.09 7.14
CA GLN A 290 -32.38 28.70 8.11
C GLN A 290 -31.35 29.83 8.29
N ASP A 291 -30.78 29.98 9.49
CA ASP A 291 -29.82 31.05 9.83
C ASP A 291 -28.55 30.49 10.49
N ALA A 292 -27.41 30.62 9.79
CA ALA A 292 -26.08 30.29 10.27
C ALA A 292 -25.57 31.26 11.37
N GLY A 293 -26.24 32.39 11.60
CA GLY A 293 -25.91 33.38 12.61
C GLY A 293 -25.77 32.81 14.02
N ALA A 294 -26.52 31.77 14.37
CA ALA A 294 -26.34 31.06 15.63
C ALA A 294 -24.94 30.41 15.77
N LEU A 295 -24.38 29.88 14.69
CA LEU A 295 -23.05 29.28 14.66
C LEU A 295 -21.93 30.34 14.77
N SER A 296 -22.21 31.61 14.42
CA SER A 296 -21.24 32.71 14.58
C SER A 296 -20.88 33.02 16.05
N ALA A 297 -21.63 32.48 17.01
CA ALA A 297 -21.34 32.53 18.44
C ALA A 297 -20.71 31.23 19.00
N SER A 298 -20.70 30.13 18.24
CA SER A 298 -20.31 28.79 18.69
C SER A 298 -18.81 28.54 18.67
N GLY A 299 -18.32 27.73 19.61
CA GLY A 299 -16.91 27.33 19.70
C GLY A 299 -15.97 28.42 20.25
N GLU A 300 -14.67 28.18 20.12
CA GLU A 300 -13.59 29.10 20.52
C GLU A 300 -13.21 30.03 19.36
N ALA A 301 -12.90 31.30 19.63
CA ALA A 301 -12.49 32.28 18.62
C ALA A 301 -10.96 32.34 18.50
N LEU A 302 -10.42 32.25 17.28
CA LEU A 302 -8.99 32.01 17.03
C LEU A 302 -8.13 33.28 16.91
N GLY A 303 -8.71 34.48 17.05
CA GLY A 303 -7.97 35.74 17.01
C GLY A 303 -7.53 36.20 15.61
N TRP A 304 -8.05 35.59 14.54
CA TRP A 304 -7.87 36.02 13.16
C TRP A 304 -9.20 35.98 12.40
N GLU A 305 -9.24 36.66 11.25
CA GLU A 305 -10.44 36.85 10.43
C GLU A 305 -10.23 36.34 9.00
N VAL A 306 -11.35 36.01 8.34
CA VAL A 306 -11.45 35.73 6.90
C VAL A 306 -12.55 36.62 6.34
N ALA A 307 -12.25 37.37 5.27
CA ALA A 307 -13.18 38.34 4.66
C ALA A 307 -13.84 39.31 5.66
N GLY A 308 -13.12 39.71 6.72
CA GLY A 308 -13.64 40.61 7.78
C GLY A 308 -14.61 39.94 8.75
N LYS A 309 -14.49 38.62 8.97
CA LYS A 309 -15.32 37.81 9.87
C LYS A 309 -14.43 36.93 10.76
N PRO A 310 -14.70 36.83 12.08
CA PRO A 310 -13.83 36.11 13.01
C PRO A 310 -13.90 34.60 12.82
N CYS A 311 -12.75 33.95 12.68
CA CYS A 311 -12.64 32.50 12.59
C CYS A 311 -12.75 31.83 13.96
N ARG A 312 -13.41 30.68 13.99
CA ARG A 312 -13.75 29.90 15.18
C ARG A 312 -13.41 28.42 15.00
N ARG A 313 -13.30 27.66 16.09
CA ARG A 313 -13.12 26.19 16.11
C ARG A 313 -14.09 25.54 17.08
N LEU A 314 -14.65 24.38 16.71
CA LEU A 314 -15.48 23.56 17.60
C LEU A 314 -14.59 22.74 18.56
N PRO A 315 -14.99 22.51 19.83
CA PRO A 315 -14.08 21.90 20.80
C PRO A 315 -13.70 20.44 20.57
N ARG A 316 -14.54 19.59 19.95
CA ARG A 316 -14.28 18.14 19.84
C ARG A 316 -14.72 17.39 18.57
N ASP A 317 -15.60 17.94 17.73
CA ASP A 317 -16.27 17.14 16.68
C ASP A 317 -15.77 17.38 15.24
N TRP A 318 -15.10 18.50 14.98
CA TRP A 318 -14.54 18.86 13.66
C TRP A 318 -13.21 19.61 13.82
N PRO A 319 -12.10 19.15 13.22
CA PRO A 319 -10.75 19.65 13.53
C PRO A 319 -10.45 21.02 12.91
N HIS A 320 -11.09 21.34 11.79
CA HIS A 320 -10.80 22.53 11.01
C HIS A 320 -11.50 23.78 11.55
N PRO A 321 -10.87 24.96 11.49
CA PRO A 321 -11.55 26.22 11.77
C PRO A 321 -12.70 26.47 10.78
N PHE A 322 -13.68 27.25 11.21
CA PHE A 322 -14.83 27.67 10.41
C PHE A 322 -15.09 29.17 10.58
N VAL A 323 -15.83 29.75 9.63
CA VAL A 323 -16.30 31.13 9.70
C VAL A 323 -17.67 31.23 9.04
N VAL A 324 -18.57 31.98 9.68
CA VAL A 324 -19.87 32.35 9.12
C VAL A 324 -19.71 33.69 8.43
N LEU A 325 -19.80 33.69 7.10
CA LEU A 325 -19.58 34.87 6.27
C LEU A 325 -20.80 35.81 6.32
N ASP A 326 -21.97 35.19 6.18
CA ASP A 326 -23.30 35.81 6.20
C ASP A 326 -24.33 34.77 6.74
N PRO A 327 -25.59 35.16 7.02
CA PRO A 327 -26.61 34.25 7.56
C PRO A 327 -26.86 32.96 6.78
N ARG A 328 -26.45 32.88 5.51
CA ARG A 328 -26.68 31.74 4.62
C ARG A 328 -25.41 31.05 4.13
N THR A 329 -24.21 31.53 4.49
CA THR A 329 -22.93 30.95 4.03
C THR A 329 -21.95 30.73 5.17
N MET A 330 -21.53 29.48 5.35
CA MET A 330 -20.43 29.09 6.25
C MET A 330 -19.33 28.38 5.45
N ILE A 331 -18.06 28.68 5.74
CA ILE A 331 -16.92 27.94 5.19
C ILE A 331 -16.04 27.38 6.31
N SER A 332 -15.37 26.27 6.05
CA SER A 332 -14.45 25.61 6.97
C SER A 332 -13.35 24.86 6.23
N GLY A 333 -12.16 24.74 6.82
CA GLY A 333 -11.02 24.04 6.22
C GLY A 333 -9.71 24.40 6.93
N PRO A 334 -8.56 23.83 6.55
CA PRO A 334 -7.25 24.18 7.07
C PRO A 334 -6.98 25.70 7.10
N GLU A 335 -6.28 26.16 8.14
CA GLU A 335 -6.02 27.58 8.37
C GLU A 335 -5.20 28.24 7.24
N ASP A 336 -4.24 27.51 6.66
CA ASP A 336 -3.47 27.97 5.50
C ASP A 336 -4.37 28.21 4.28
N LEU A 337 -5.28 27.28 3.99
CA LEU A 337 -6.24 27.41 2.88
C LEU A 337 -7.27 28.52 3.13
N LEU A 338 -7.83 28.65 4.34
CA LEU A 338 -8.80 29.71 4.65
C LEU A 338 -8.17 31.12 4.57
N ARG A 339 -6.89 31.26 4.95
CA ARG A 339 -6.13 32.51 4.77
C ARG A 339 -5.88 32.79 3.27
N GLU A 340 -5.45 31.80 2.50
CA GLU A 340 -5.28 31.91 1.03
C GLU A 340 -6.58 32.35 0.32
N LEU A 341 -7.74 31.89 0.81
CA LEU A 341 -9.06 32.30 0.32
C LEU A 341 -9.44 33.74 0.70
N SER A 342 -8.94 34.26 1.82
CA SER A 342 -9.24 35.63 2.29
C SER A 342 -8.42 36.70 1.58
N ASP A 343 -7.15 36.40 1.26
CA ASP A 343 -6.19 37.40 0.77
C ASP A 343 -6.20 37.59 -0.76
N ARG A 344 -6.95 36.77 -1.50
CA ARG A 344 -6.97 36.78 -2.97
C ARG A 344 -8.12 37.63 -3.57
N PRO A 345 -7.87 38.41 -4.63
CA PRO A 345 -8.91 39.18 -5.32
C PRO A 345 -9.72 38.34 -6.34
N GLU A 346 -9.11 37.30 -6.92
CA GLU A 346 -9.71 36.43 -7.94
C GLU A 346 -9.34 34.96 -7.66
N ALA A 347 -10.13 34.02 -8.20
CA ALA A 347 -9.91 32.58 -8.05
C ALA A 347 -9.22 32.00 -9.30
N ALA A 348 -7.97 31.55 -9.15
CA ALA A 348 -7.17 31.01 -10.24
C ALA A 348 -6.63 29.61 -9.87
N PHE A 349 -7.13 28.57 -10.54
CA PHE A 349 -6.74 27.19 -10.23
C PHE A 349 -5.38 26.82 -10.83
N GLN A 350 -4.54 26.13 -10.05
CA GLN A 350 -3.26 25.58 -10.52
C GLN A 350 -3.46 24.41 -11.50
N SER A 351 -4.57 23.69 -11.39
CA SER A 351 -4.97 22.67 -12.36
C SER A 351 -5.91 23.29 -13.39
N GLY A 352 -5.39 23.56 -14.60
CA GLY A 352 -6.20 24.03 -15.73
C GLY A 352 -7.32 23.05 -16.12
N ALA A 353 -7.17 21.77 -15.78
CA ALA A 353 -8.25 20.78 -15.95
C ALA A 353 -9.42 21.07 -14.99
N ILE A 354 -9.15 21.36 -13.71
CA ILE A 354 -10.17 21.81 -12.76
C ILE A 354 -10.74 23.18 -13.17
N GLU A 355 -9.92 24.10 -13.66
CA GLU A 355 -10.37 25.41 -14.15
C GLU A 355 -11.40 25.27 -15.28
N GLN A 356 -11.11 24.46 -16.30
CA GLN A 356 -12.04 24.23 -17.41
C GLN A 356 -13.28 23.47 -16.96
N LEU A 357 -13.13 22.45 -16.10
CA LEU A 357 -14.25 21.71 -15.55
C LEU A 357 -15.23 22.59 -14.74
N VAL A 358 -14.73 23.52 -13.93
CA VAL A 358 -15.56 24.48 -13.17
C VAL A 358 -16.29 25.43 -14.11
N LYS A 359 -15.67 25.86 -15.24
CA LYS A 359 -16.33 26.68 -16.26
C LYS A 359 -17.43 25.92 -17.02
N THR A 360 -17.24 24.62 -17.26
CA THR A 360 -18.23 23.76 -17.93
C THR A 360 -19.29 23.16 -17.00
N ALA A 361 -19.22 23.40 -15.68
CA ALA A 361 -20.09 22.75 -14.71
C ALA A 361 -21.55 23.23 -14.82
N SER A 362 -22.47 22.28 -15.05
CA SER A 362 -23.90 22.58 -15.22
C SER A 362 -24.53 23.19 -13.95
N PRO A 363 -25.06 24.43 -14.01
CA PRO A 363 -25.64 25.12 -12.84
C PRO A 363 -27.02 24.59 -12.43
N GLU A 364 -27.57 23.60 -13.14
CA GLU A 364 -28.80 22.91 -12.76
C GLU A 364 -28.57 21.58 -12.01
N ALA A 365 -27.32 21.11 -11.89
CA ALA A 365 -27.01 19.81 -11.30
C ALA A 365 -27.29 19.75 -9.78
N ASP A 366 -27.79 18.60 -9.34
CA ASP A 366 -27.98 18.24 -7.93
C ASP A 366 -26.73 17.58 -7.34
N VAL A 367 -25.91 16.96 -8.18
CA VAL A 367 -24.59 16.40 -7.86
C VAL A 367 -23.60 16.82 -8.94
N THR A 368 -22.49 17.42 -8.56
CA THR A 368 -21.35 17.73 -9.44
C THR A 368 -20.06 17.24 -8.80
N LEU A 369 -19.22 16.52 -9.54
CA LEU A 369 -17.97 15.93 -9.07
C LEU A 369 -16.86 16.15 -10.12
N LEU A 370 -15.81 16.89 -9.78
CA LEU A 370 -14.72 17.26 -10.69
C LEU A 370 -13.39 16.71 -10.15
N VAL A 371 -12.55 16.11 -11.00
CA VAL A 371 -11.28 15.50 -10.59
C VAL A 371 -10.15 15.77 -11.61
N ASP A 372 -8.96 16.08 -11.08
CA ASP A 372 -7.70 16.08 -11.81
C ASP A 372 -7.21 14.63 -11.96
N LEU A 373 -7.31 14.09 -13.18
CA LEU A 373 -6.91 12.72 -13.50
C LEU A 373 -5.39 12.55 -13.59
N VAL A 374 -4.61 13.63 -13.70
CA VAL A 374 -3.14 13.54 -13.64
C VAL A 374 -2.74 13.32 -12.17
N ALA A 375 -3.20 14.18 -11.28
CA ALA A 375 -2.97 14.06 -9.84
C ALA A 375 -3.51 12.73 -9.29
N ALA A 376 -4.65 12.24 -9.78
CA ALA A 376 -5.20 10.94 -9.35
C ALA A 376 -4.28 9.76 -9.74
N ARG A 377 -3.64 9.82 -10.92
CA ARG A 377 -2.65 8.81 -11.36
C ARG A 377 -1.36 8.89 -10.56
N GLU A 378 -0.88 10.09 -10.25
CA GLU A 378 0.30 10.32 -9.41
C GLU A 378 0.07 9.83 -7.97
N ALA A 379 -1.14 10.06 -7.43
CA ALA A 379 -1.59 9.53 -6.13
C ALA A 379 -1.92 8.02 -6.14
N GLY A 380 -1.72 7.32 -7.26
CA GLY A 380 -1.96 5.88 -7.37
C GLY A 380 -3.42 5.46 -7.18
N TRP A 381 -4.40 6.34 -7.46
CA TRP A 381 -5.81 5.95 -7.44
C TRP A 381 -6.07 4.83 -8.44
N PRO A 382 -6.78 3.75 -8.06
CA PRO A 382 -7.06 2.61 -8.91
C PRO A 382 -8.17 3.01 -9.89
N LEU A 383 -7.81 3.72 -10.96
CA LEU A 383 -8.73 4.09 -12.04
C LEU A 383 -9.55 2.85 -12.47
N PRO A 384 -10.78 3.02 -13.01
CA PRO A 384 -11.65 1.91 -13.38
C PRO A 384 -11.01 0.89 -14.35
N THR A 385 -9.90 1.27 -14.99
CA THR A 385 -9.11 0.50 -15.95
C THR A 385 -8.91 -0.97 -15.58
N ALA A 386 -8.48 -1.26 -14.34
CA ALA A 386 -8.22 -2.63 -13.90
C ALA A 386 -9.49 -3.50 -13.79
N LEU A 387 -10.69 -2.90 -13.71
CA LEU A 387 -11.97 -3.62 -13.75
C LEU A 387 -12.44 -3.92 -15.18
N TRP A 388 -11.93 -3.18 -16.17
CA TRP A 388 -12.29 -3.28 -17.59
C TRP A 388 -11.26 -4.03 -18.45
N ASP A 389 -10.05 -4.26 -17.92
CA ASP A 389 -8.99 -5.03 -18.59
C ASP A 389 -9.37 -6.49 -18.88
N ILE A 390 -10.42 -7.01 -18.25
CA ILE A 390 -11.02 -8.30 -18.61
C ILE A 390 -11.66 -8.33 -20.01
N TRP A 391 -11.92 -7.19 -20.67
CA TRP A 391 -12.56 -7.16 -22.00
C TRP A 391 -11.60 -6.72 -23.12
N PRO A 392 -11.00 -7.64 -23.90
CA PRO A 392 -9.94 -7.28 -24.86
C PRO A 392 -10.43 -6.37 -25.99
N ALA A 393 -11.63 -6.61 -26.52
CA ALA A 393 -12.15 -5.90 -27.69
C ALA A 393 -12.39 -4.39 -27.44
N GLY A 394 -12.72 -4.02 -26.20
CA GLY A 394 -12.90 -2.61 -25.80
C GLY A 394 -11.67 -2.01 -25.10
N ARG A 395 -10.60 -2.79 -24.86
CA ARG A 395 -9.46 -2.41 -24.01
C ARG A 395 -8.80 -1.11 -24.46
N ALA A 396 -8.52 -0.98 -25.75
CA ALA A 396 -7.89 0.22 -26.30
C ALA A 396 -8.78 1.46 -26.13
N SER A 397 -10.08 1.31 -26.42
CA SER A 397 -11.06 2.41 -26.41
C SER A 397 -11.30 2.93 -24.99
N TRP A 398 -11.56 2.04 -24.01
CA TRP A 398 -11.74 2.52 -22.63
C TRP A 398 -10.41 2.93 -21.98
N ARG A 399 -9.24 2.33 -22.32
CA ARG A 399 -7.93 2.86 -21.85
C ARG A 399 -7.75 4.29 -22.34
N ALA A 400 -8.04 4.57 -23.62
CA ALA A 400 -8.00 5.92 -24.15
C ALA A 400 -8.96 6.87 -23.39
N LEU A 401 -10.17 6.42 -23.04
CA LEU A 401 -11.15 7.19 -22.27
C LEU A 401 -10.66 7.63 -20.87
N TRP A 402 -9.85 6.82 -20.18
CA TRP A 402 -9.39 7.08 -18.81
C TRP A 402 -7.93 7.55 -18.69
N GLU A 403 -7.08 7.22 -19.66
CA GLU A 403 -5.65 7.54 -19.64
C GLU A 403 -5.32 8.82 -20.45
N THR A 404 -6.13 9.19 -21.44
CA THR A 404 -5.88 10.39 -22.28
C THR A 404 -6.31 11.71 -21.62
N PRO A 405 -7.49 11.82 -20.96
CA PRO A 405 -7.91 13.09 -20.37
C PRO A 405 -7.03 13.51 -19.18
N LYS A 406 -6.91 14.82 -18.97
CA LYS A 406 -6.26 15.44 -17.80
C LYS A 406 -7.23 15.65 -16.64
N GLY A 407 -8.54 15.74 -16.90
CA GLY A 407 -9.56 15.79 -15.86
C GLY A 407 -10.89 15.20 -16.30
N ALA A 408 -11.70 14.80 -15.32
CA ALA A 408 -13.07 14.36 -15.53
C ALA A 408 -14.03 15.12 -14.62
N GLY A 409 -15.13 15.60 -15.18
CA GLY A 409 -16.27 16.16 -14.47
C GLY A 409 -17.50 15.30 -14.69
N PHE A 410 -18.25 15.05 -13.63
CA PHE A 410 -19.55 14.40 -13.67
C PHE A 410 -20.59 15.37 -13.10
N ALA A 411 -21.69 15.55 -13.79
CA ALA A 411 -22.85 16.31 -13.32
C ALA A 411 -24.10 15.45 -13.45
N MET A 412 -25.00 15.54 -12.48
CA MET A 412 -26.29 14.85 -12.50
C MET A 412 -27.39 15.73 -11.94
N ARG A 413 -28.54 15.72 -12.61
CA ARG A 413 -29.81 16.23 -12.10
C ARG A 413 -30.78 15.06 -11.86
N VAL A 414 -31.32 14.95 -10.66
CA VAL A 414 -32.30 13.92 -10.25
C VAL A 414 -33.70 14.32 -10.69
N SER A 415 -34.02 15.62 -10.67
CA SER A 415 -35.36 16.11 -11.01
C SER A 415 -35.77 15.76 -12.45
N ASN A 416 -36.94 15.15 -12.60
CA ASN A 416 -37.52 14.64 -13.84
C ASN A 416 -37.61 15.73 -14.96
N PRO A 417 -37.04 15.51 -16.17
CA PRO A 417 -36.31 14.32 -16.60
C PRO A 417 -34.90 14.27 -16.01
N GLY A 418 -34.54 13.12 -15.43
CA GLY A 418 -33.21 12.88 -14.89
C GLY A 418 -32.16 12.92 -16.00
N ARG A 419 -30.99 13.51 -15.72
CA ARG A 419 -29.94 13.73 -16.73
C ARG A 419 -28.57 13.59 -16.11
N ILE A 420 -27.65 12.97 -16.83
CA ILE A 420 -26.26 12.78 -16.45
C ILE A 420 -25.37 13.35 -17.56
N GLU A 421 -24.31 14.04 -17.17
CA GLU A 421 -23.30 14.62 -18.05
C GLU A 421 -21.90 14.23 -17.56
N LEU A 422 -21.04 13.79 -18.46
CA LEU A 422 -19.63 13.45 -18.20
C LEU A 422 -18.76 14.30 -19.13
N ALA A 423 -17.94 15.17 -18.56
CA ALA A 423 -17.01 16.05 -19.25
C ALA A 423 -15.57 15.54 -19.10
N LEU A 424 -14.86 15.30 -20.20
CA LEU A 424 -13.49 14.79 -20.23
C LEU A 424 -12.55 15.84 -20.84
N VAL A 425 -11.83 16.56 -19.98
CA VAL A 425 -10.88 17.61 -20.38
C VAL A 425 -9.60 16.99 -20.90
N CYS A 426 -9.24 17.29 -22.15
CA CYS A 426 -8.07 16.76 -22.83
C CYS A 426 -6.98 17.82 -23.02
N ASP A 427 -5.75 17.39 -23.31
CA ASP A 427 -4.58 18.28 -23.49
C ASP A 427 -4.55 19.05 -24.83
N GLY A 428 -5.72 19.28 -25.44
CA GLY A 428 -5.85 19.82 -26.79
C GLY A 428 -6.79 19.02 -27.69
N GLU A 429 -7.18 19.67 -28.79
CA GLU A 429 -8.16 19.18 -29.77
C GLU A 429 -7.82 17.77 -30.31
N SER A 430 -6.56 17.50 -30.65
CA SER A 430 -6.13 16.17 -31.14
C SER A 430 -6.24 15.05 -30.09
N SER A 431 -6.31 15.39 -28.80
CA SER A 431 -6.55 14.42 -27.72
C SER A 431 -8.05 14.27 -27.46
N ALA A 432 -8.82 15.37 -27.54
CA ALA A 432 -10.29 15.32 -27.49
C ALA A 432 -10.88 14.49 -28.66
N ILE A 433 -10.33 14.64 -29.87
CA ILE A 433 -10.69 13.82 -31.03
C ILE A 433 -10.45 12.32 -30.77
N LYS A 434 -9.28 11.93 -30.23
CA LYS A 434 -9.01 10.52 -29.89
C LYS A 434 -9.98 9.96 -28.84
N VAL A 435 -10.37 10.78 -27.86
CA VAL A 435 -11.36 10.40 -26.83
C VAL A 435 -12.76 10.29 -27.43
N ARG A 436 -13.13 11.16 -28.37
CA ARG A 436 -14.36 11.02 -29.16
C ARG A 436 -14.34 9.74 -30.00
N ASP A 437 -13.28 9.50 -30.79
CA ASP A 437 -13.13 8.31 -31.63
C ASP A 437 -13.21 7.00 -30.79
N ALA A 438 -12.67 7.04 -29.57
CA ALA A 438 -12.79 5.94 -28.62
C ALA A 438 -14.23 5.73 -28.10
N ILE A 439 -15.01 6.80 -27.91
CA ILE A 439 -16.45 6.71 -27.60
C ILE A 439 -17.22 6.20 -28.83
N ASP A 440 -16.98 6.76 -30.01
CA ASP A 440 -17.58 6.36 -31.29
C ASP A 440 -17.41 4.84 -31.54
N GLN A 441 -16.24 4.28 -31.21
CA GLN A 441 -15.95 2.85 -31.28
C GLN A 441 -16.58 2.03 -30.13
N PHE A 442 -16.54 2.54 -28.90
CA PHE A 442 -16.98 1.81 -27.70
C PHE A 442 -18.52 1.65 -27.64
N MET A 443 -19.27 2.70 -27.98
CA MET A 443 -20.72 2.77 -27.76
C MET A 443 -21.52 1.69 -28.50
N PRO A 444 -21.28 1.39 -29.80
CA PRO A 444 -22.00 0.33 -30.50
C PRO A 444 -21.65 -1.07 -29.96
N ALA A 445 -20.37 -1.30 -29.65
CA ALA A 445 -19.89 -2.58 -29.13
C ALA A 445 -20.47 -2.89 -27.75
N ALA A 446 -20.52 -1.88 -26.87
CA ALA A 446 -21.18 -1.97 -25.57
C ALA A 446 -22.68 -2.26 -25.74
N ARG A 447 -23.38 -1.51 -26.60
CA ARG A 447 -24.81 -1.73 -26.81
C ARG A 447 -25.13 -3.15 -27.31
N ALA A 448 -24.38 -3.65 -28.29
CA ALA A 448 -24.60 -5.00 -28.83
C ALA A 448 -24.40 -6.10 -27.78
N ALA A 449 -23.43 -5.92 -26.87
CA ALA A 449 -23.16 -6.87 -25.80
C ALA A 449 -24.20 -6.82 -24.67
N LEU A 450 -24.89 -5.69 -24.43
CA LEU A 450 -26.13 -5.68 -23.63
C LEU A 450 -27.20 -6.58 -24.24
N GLU A 451 -27.54 -6.32 -25.51
CA GLU A 451 -28.66 -6.96 -26.20
C GLU A 451 -28.45 -8.48 -26.31
N ALA A 452 -27.19 -8.90 -26.53
CA ALA A 452 -26.80 -10.32 -26.49
C ALA A 452 -26.93 -10.95 -25.10
N SER A 453 -26.51 -10.27 -24.02
CA SER A 453 -26.64 -10.81 -22.65
C SER A 453 -28.11 -10.94 -22.22
N ALA A 454 -29.01 -10.07 -22.69
CA ALA A 454 -30.44 -10.13 -22.40
C ALA A 454 -31.07 -11.37 -23.07
N ALA A 455 -30.73 -11.62 -24.34
CA ALA A 455 -31.13 -12.85 -25.04
C ALA A 455 -30.64 -14.13 -24.34
N ALA A 456 -29.46 -14.09 -23.70
CA ALA A 456 -28.90 -15.23 -22.97
C ALA A 456 -29.65 -15.56 -21.66
N LEU A 457 -30.33 -14.59 -21.02
CA LEU A 457 -31.07 -14.83 -19.77
C LEU A 457 -32.17 -15.90 -19.91
N SER A 458 -32.82 -15.98 -21.08
CA SER A 458 -33.80 -17.03 -21.37
C SER A 458 -33.20 -18.44 -21.27
N GLN A 459 -31.93 -18.63 -21.64
CA GLN A 459 -31.25 -19.93 -21.53
C GLN A 459 -30.85 -20.23 -20.08
N ARG A 460 -30.40 -19.22 -19.32
CA ARG A 460 -30.04 -19.34 -17.89
C ARG A 460 -31.26 -19.68 -17.03
N LEU A 461 -32.43 -19.11 -17.35
CA LEU A 461 -33.71 -19.44 -16.74
C LEU A 461 -34.15 -20.88 -17.06
N GLN A 462 -34.03 -21.32 -18.32
CA GLN A 462 -34.31 -22.71 -18.72
C GLN A 462 -33.34 -23.72 -18.08
N ALA A 463 -32.09 -23.34 -17.83
CA ALA A 463 -31.09 -24.13 -17.11
C ALA A 463 -31.32 -24.17 -15.58
N GLY A 464 -32.33 -23.47 -15.06
CA GLY A 464 -32.65 -23.41 -13.63
C GLY A 464 -31.63 -22.64 -12.78
N GLN A 465 -30.82 -21.78 -13.39
CA GLN A 465 -29.75 -21.03 -12.72
C GLN A 465 -30.26 -19.75 -12.01
N MET A 466 -31.50 -19.33 -12.30
CA MET A 466 -32.13 -18.10 -11.80
C MET A 466 -33.63 -18.32 -11.61
N THR A 467 -34.28 -17.58 -10.72
CA THR A 467 -35.76 -17.53 -10.68
C THR A 467 -36.31 -16.61 -11.77
N GLY A 468 -37.57 -16.83 -12.19
CA GLY A 468 -38.23 -15.98 -13.18
C GLY A 468 -38.40 -14.52 -12.74
N ARG A 469 -38.40 -14.24 -11.43
CA ARG A 469 -38.45 -12.87 -10.90
C ARG A 469 -37.08 -12.19 -11.07
N GLU A 470 -36.00 -12.84 -10.68
CA GLU A 470 -34.64 -12.33 -10.85
C GLU A 470 -34.33 -12.12 -12.33
N ALA A 471 -34.69 -13.08 -13.19
CA ALA A 471 -34.50 -12.98 -14.63
C ALA A 471 -35.21 -11.74 -15.21
N ALA A 472 -36.49 -11.51 -14.90
CA ALA A 472 -37.24 -10.36 -15.40
C ALA A 472 -36.74 -9.01 -14.85
N GLN A 473 -36.36 -8.94 -13.56
CA GLN A 473 -35.79 -7.72 -12.97
C GLN A 473 -34.42 -7.40 -13.58
N TYR A 474 -33.60 -8.43 -13.83
CA TYR A 474 -32.30 -8.28 -14.45
C TYR A 474 -32.47 -7.86 -15.92
N GLU A 475 -33.24 -8.61 -16.71
CA GLU A 475 -33.52 -8.31 -18.13
C GLU A 475 -33.96 -6.86 -18.36
N TRP A 476 -34.89 -6.36 -17.53
CA TRP A 476 -35.33 -4.96 -17.60
C TRP A 476 -34.17 -3.98 -17.39
N LEU A 477 -33.30 -4.22 -16.40
CA LEU A 477 -32.14 -3.38 -16.11
C LEU A 477 -31.18 -3.32 -17.32
N LEU A 478 -30.70 -4.46 -17.81
CA LEU A 478 -29.78 -4.54 -18.96
C LEU A 478 -30.46 -3.84 -20.19
N GLN A 479 -31.77 -4.05 -20.42
CA GLN A 479 -32.52 -3.40 -21.51
C GLN A 479 -32.61 -1.86 -21.36
N GLN A 480 -32.78 -1.33 -20.14
CA GLN A 480 -32.69 0.13 -19.92
C GLN A 480 -31.30 0.65 -20.29
N GLY A 481 -30.24 -0.10 -20.00
CA GLY A 481 -28.89 0.23 -20.46
C GLY A 481 -28.76 0.35 -21.98
N ALA A 482 -29.51 -0.46 -22.74
CA ALA A 482 -29.39 -0.49 -24.19
C ALA A 482 -30.08 0.71 -24.83
N ALA A 483 -31.25 1.07 -24.30
CA ALA A 483 -31.93 2.32 -24.63
C ALA A 483 -31.07 3.53 -24.26
N VAL A 484 -30.39 3.49 -23.11
CA VAL A 484 -29.50 4.56 -22.63
C VAL A 484 -28.27 4.73 -23.52
N LEU A 485 -27.56 3.65 -23.88
CA LEU A 485 -26.43 3.71 -24.82
C LEU A 485 -26.86 4.18 -26.21
N ALA A 486 -28.06 3.83 -26.66
CA ALA A 486 -28.63 4.30 -27.92
C ALA A 486 -29.09 5.77 -27.89
N ALA A 487 -29.40 6.33 -26.71
CA ALA A 487 -29.89 7.70 -26.53
C ALA A 487 -28.80 8.71 -26.12
N ALA A 488 -27.65 8.22 -25.66
CA ALA A 488 -26.49 9.03 -25.30
C ALA A 488 -25.94 9.81 -26.51
N LYS A 489 -25.45 11.02 -26.25
CA LYS A 489 -24.92 11.95 -27.26
C LYS A 489 -23.62 12.52 -26.74
N TRP A 490 -22.66 12.81 -27.62
CA TRP A 490 -21.41 13.45 -27.24
C TRP A 490 -21.01 14.53 -28.23
N GLU A 491 -20.40 15.59 -27.70
CA GLU A 491 -19.87 16.72 -28.46
C GLU A 491 -18.48 17.12 -27.92
N ILE A 492 -17.74 17.89 -28.72
CA ILE A 492 -16.46 18.48 -28.30
C ILE A 492 -16.68 19.98 -28.12
N VAL A 493 -16.50 20.46 -26.89
CA VAL A 493 -16.53 21.88 -26.55
C VAL A 493 -15.11 22.29 -26.16
N GLU A 494 -14.47 23.10 -27.02
CA GLU A 494 -13.06 23.48 -26.95
C GLU A 494 -12.10 22.27 -26.94
N GLN A 495 -11.70 21.82 -25.74
CA GLN A 495 -10.80 20.69 -25.49
C GLN A 495 -11.46 19.63 -24.59
N THR A 496 -12.75 19.80 -24.30
CA THR A 496 -13.55 18.94 -23.42
C THR A 496 -14.50 18.10 -24.27
N VAL A 497 -14.43 16.77 -24.14
CA VAL A 497 -15.46 15.88 -24.70
C VAL A 497 -16.59 15.78 -23.69
N ILE A 498 -17.78 16.27 -24.03
CA ILE A 498 -18.96 16.22 -23.15
C ILE A 498 -19.91 15.15 -23.66
N LEU A 499 -20.22 14.18 -22.80
CA LEU A 499 -21.17 13.10 -23.01
C LEU A 499 -22.43 13.41 -22.21
N HIS A 500 -23.58 13.51 -22.87
CA HIS A 500 -24.89 13.72 -22.28
C HIS A 500 -25.72 12.43 -22.35
N VAL A 501 -26.35 12.06 -21.24
CA VAL A 501 -27.16 10.86 -21.09
C VAL A 501 -28.49 11.25 -20.44
N ASP A 502 -29.58 11.15 -21.21
CA ASP A 502 -30.93 11.51 -20.78
C ASP A 502 -31.64 10.26 -20.20
N TRP A 503 -31.97 10.28 -18.91
CA TRP A 503 -32.51 9.11 -18.16
C TRP A 503 -34.04 9.08 -18.01
N GLY A 504 -34.71 10.11 -18.54
CA GLY A 504 -36.17 10.22 -18.54
C GLY A 504 -36.77 10.10 -17.13
N GLN A 505 -37.70 9.17 -16.97
CA GLN A 505 -38.42 8.91 -15.71
C GLN A 505 -37.93 7.64 -14.98
N HIS A 506 -36.77 7.08 -15.36
CA HIS A 506 -36.38 5.73 -14.92
C HIS A 506 -35.10 5.68 -14.06
N LEU A 507 -34.39 6.80 -13.87
CA LEU A 507 -33.09 6.84 -13.18
C LEU A 507 -33.09 6.13 -11.80
N ALA A 508 -34.06 6.41 -10.93
CA ALA A 508 -34.11 5.83 -9.59
C ALA A 508 -34.60 4.36 -9.59
N GLY A 509 -35.51 3.99 -10.49
CA GLY A 509 -35.92 2.61 -10.71
C GLY A 509 -34.77 1.75 -11.26
N VAL A 510 -33.97 2.31 -12.17
CA VAL A 510 -32.69 1.76 -12.65
C VAL A 510 -31.70 1.57 -11.52
N ALA A 511 -31.46 2.60 -10.68
CA ALA A 511 -30.52 2.50 -9.57
C ALA A 511 -30.96 1.43 -8.55
N THR A 512 -32.26 1.36 -8.28
CA THR A 512 -32.86 0.33 -7.41
C THR A 512 -32.72 -1.07 -8.00
N ALA A 513 -32.96 -1.26 -9.29
CA ALA A 513 -32.76 -2.54 -9.97
C ALA A 513 -31.28 -2.95 -10.03
N ALA A 514 -30.35 -2.00 -10.24
CA ALA A 514 -28.92 -2.24 -10.20
C ALA A 514 -28.46 -2.73 -8.81
N ALA A 515 -28.94 -2.09 -7.73
CA ALA A 515 -28.67 -2.53 -6.37
C ALA A 515 -29.25 -3.92 -6.05
N GLN A 516 -30.46 -4.24 -6.54
CA GLN A 516 -31.10 -5.55 -6.34
C GLN A 516 -30.41 -6.67 -7.16
N CYS A 517 -29.98 -6.37 -8.38
CA CYS A 517 -29.31 -7.32 -9.27
C CYS A 517 -27.78 -7.40 -9.09
N ALA A 518 -27.20 -6.66 -8.13
CA ALA A 518 -25.75 -6.63 -7.91
C ALA A 518 -25.06 -8.00 -7.78
N PRO A 519 -25.67 -9.05 -7.16
CA PRO A 519 -25.08 -10.40 -7.15
C PRO A 519 -24.98 -11.04 -8.54
N LEU A 520 -25.92 -10.73 -9.45
CA LEU A 520 -25.97 -11.24 -10.82
C LEU A 520 -24.93 -10.52 -11.68
N VAL A 521 -24.86 -9.18 -11.59
CA VAL A 521 -23.81 -8.38 -12.25
C VAL A 521 -22.42 -8.86 -11.83
N ARG A 522 -22.23 -9.21 -10.55
CA ARG A 522 -20.97 -9.76 -10.04
C ARG A 522 -20.67 -11.17 -10.57
N ALA A 523 -21.69 -12.02 -10.75
CA ALA A 523 -21.51 -13.35 -11.33
C ALA A 523 -21.04 -13.26 -12.79
N ASP A 524 -21.68 -12.37 -13.57
CA ASP A 524 -21.37 -12.18 -14.99
C ASP A 524 -19.99 -11.53 -15.19
N TRP A 525 -19.61 -10.57 -14.33
CA TRP A 525 -18.25 -10.03 -14.29
C TRP A 525 -17.20 -11.12 -13.98
N LEU A 526 -17.52 -12.06 -13.06
CA LEU A 526 -16.62 -13.19 -12.76
C LEU A 526 -16.48 -14.16 -13.94
N GLU A 527 -17.54 -14.40 -14.71
CA GLU A 527 -17.48 -15.22 -15.93
C GLU A 527 -16.64 -14.56 -17.03
N ALA A 528 -16.84 -13.25 -17.26
CA ALA A 528 -16.00 -12.47 -18.18
C ALA A 528 -14.52 -12.44 -17.73
N ALA A 529 -14.27 -12.26 -16.43
CA ALA A 529 -12.93 -12.32 -15.83
C ALA A 529 -12.27 -13.72 -15.98
N LEU A 530 -13.05 -14.80 -15.88
CA LEU A 530 -12.57 -16.17 -16.12
C LEU A 530 -12.15 -16.37 -17.58
N ALA A 531 -12.98 -15.94 -18.52
CA ALA A 531 -12.67 -16.01 -19.95
C ALA A 531 -11.41 -15.19 -20.30
N ALA A 532 -11.27 -14.00 -19.71
CA ALA A 532 -10.11 -13.14 -19.90
C ALA A 532 -8.80 -13.76 -19.40
N ASP A 533 -8.82 -14.32 -18.19
CA ASP A 533 -7.70 -15.03 -17.58
C ASP A 533 -7.36 -16.31 -18.34
N GLN A 534 -8.35 -17.11 -18.74
CA GLN A 534 -8.14 -18.32 -19.55
C GLN A 534 -7.52 -17.98 -20.92
N ALA A 535 -7.98 -16.92 -21.59
CA ALA A 535 -7.37 -16.44 -22.83
C ALA A 535 -5.93 -15.92 -22.62
N ASN A 536 -5.61 -15.35 -21.45
CA ASN A 536 -4.28 -14.86 -21.14
C ASN A 536 -3.30 -15.99 -20.78
N GLN A 537 -3.73 -16.92 -19.93
CA GLN A 537 -3.00 -18.15 -19.64
C GLN A 537 -2.75 -18.96 -20.93
N ALA A 538 -3.73 -19.06 -21.83
CA ALA A 538 -3.56 -19.74 -23.12
C ALA A 538 -2.47 -19.08 -23.97
N ARG A 539 -2.41 -17.74 -24.06
CA ARG A 539 -1.28 -17.03 -24.71
C ARG A 539 0.05 -17.35 -24.03
N LEU A 540 0.10 -17.32 -22.70
CA LEU A 540 1.31 -17.60 -21.92
C LEU A 540 1.87 -19.01 -22.19
N VAL A 541 1.03 -20.05 -22.13
CA VAL A 541 1.48 -21.43 -22.40
C VAL A 541 1.63 -21.75 -23.89
N ALA A 542 0.95 -21.05 -24.80
CA ALA A 542 1.23 -21.14 -26.23
C ALA A 542 2.64 -20.58 -26.55
N SER A 543 3.05 -19.46 -25.94
CA SER A 543 4.44 -18.98 -26.02
C SER A 543 5.42 -20.01 -25.43
N LEU A 544 5.11 -20.61 -24.28
CA LEU A 544 5.94 -21.65 -23.64
C LEU A 544 6.10 -22.92 -24.52
N ALA A 545 5.02 -23.37 -25.15
CA ALA A 545 5.06 -24.48 -26.12
C ALA A 545 5.85 -24.08 -27.39
N GLY A 546 5.78 -22.81 -27.80
CA GLY A 546 6.61 -22.24 -28.86
C GLY A 546 8.11 -22.32 -28.54
N TYR A 547 8.50 -21.92 -27.33
CA TYR A 547 9.88 -22.09 -26.82
C TYR A 547 10.28 -23.56 -26.81
N ALA A 548 9.45 -24.44 -26.22
CA ALA A 548 9.74 -25.87 -26.11
C ALA A 548 9.89 -26.56 -27.47
N LYS A 549 9.19 -26.07 -28.50
CA LYS A 549 9.31 -26.52 -29.90
C LYS A 549 10.58 -26.01 -30.59
N ALA A 550 11.01 -24.77 -30.30
CA ALA A 550 12.19 -24.16 -30.88
C ALA A 550 13.49 -24.69 -30.25
N GLU A 551 13.60 -24.60 -28.93
CA GLU A 551 14.80 -25.00 -28.15
C GLU A 551 14.83 -26.51 -27.85
N ARG A 552 13.77 -27.26 -28.22
CA ARG A 552 13.55 -28.69 -27.93
C ARG A 552 13.47 -29.05 -26.43
N GLN A 553 13.33 -28.05 -25.57
CA GLN A 553 13.30 -28.19 -24.12
C GLN A 553 12.49 -27.04 -23.49
N PHE A 554 11.87 -27.29 -22.35
CA PHE A 554 11.26 -26.25 -21.53
C PHE A 554 12.35 -25.41 -20.81
N PRO A 555 12.11 -24.12 -20.54
CA PRO A 555 13.10 -23.26 -19.88
C PRO A 555 13.34 -23.69 -18.42
N THR A 556 14.57 -23.50 -17.94
CA THR A 556 14.91 -23.70 -16.53
C THR A 556 14.16 -22.68 -15.67
N GLY A 557 13.72 -23.08 -14.46
CA GLY A 557 12.95 -22.23 -13.56
C GLY A 557 13.70 -20.95 -13.15
N ALA A 558 15.02 -21.06 -13.02
CA ALA A 558 15.93 -19.94 -12.89
C ALA A 558 17.15 -20.11 -13.83
N ALA A 559 17.42 -19.08 -14.62
CA ALA A 559 18.46 -19.03 -15.64
C ALA A 559 19.62 -18.10 -15.20
N GLY A 560 20.84 -18.53 -15.48
CA GLY A 560 22.07 -17.81 -15.12
C GLY A 560 23.13 -18.72 -14.50
N GLY A 561 24.19 -18.13 -13.97
CA GLY A 561 25.32 -18.88 -13.39
C GLY A 561 24.91 -19.78 -12.22
N SER A 562 25.21 -21.09 -12.31
CA SER A 562 24.81 -22.12 -11.34
C SER A 562 25.44 -22.02 -9.94
N LEU A 563 26.25 -20.99 -9.69
CA LEU A 563 26.87 -20.68 -8.40
C LEU A 563 26.03 -19.71 -7.55
N LEU A 564 24.87 -19.27 -8.05
CA LEU A 564 23.94 -18.37 -7.36
C LEU A 564 22.63 -19.10 -6.99
N PRO A 565 22.04 -18.85 -5.80
CA PRO A 565 20.72 -19.37 -5.42
C PRO A 565 19.65 -19.07 -6.48
N ALA A 566 18.67 -19.97 -6.63
CA ALA A 566 17.73 -19.92 -7.75
C ALA A 566 16.87 -18.66 -7.77
N GLU A 567 16.60 -18.10 -6.61
CA GLU A 567 15.74 -16.96 -6.37
C GLU A 567 16.47 -15.64 -6.68
N THR A 568 17.80 -15.63 -6.55
CA THR A 568 18.65 -14.47 -6.92
C THR A 568 18.89 -14.38 -8.43
N ARG A 569 18.77 -15.49 -9.16
CA ARG A 569 18.94 -15.58 -10.62
C ARG A 569 17.72 -15.03 -11.38
N LEU A 570 17.86 -14.85 -12.70
CA LEU A 570 16.74 -14.44 -13.56
C LEU A 570 15.76 -15.61 -13.75
N SER A 571 14.47 -15.30 -13.83
CA SER A 571 13.40 -16.30 -13.95
C SER A 571 13.33 -16.98 -15.33
N TRP A 572 12.55 -18.07 -15.41
CA TRP A 572 12.09 -18.60 -16.69
C TRP A 572 11.33 -17.55 -17.53
N ILE A 573 10.55 -16.66 -16.89
CA ILE A 573 9.83 -15.56 -17.56
C ILE A 573 10.80 -14.60 -18.25
N ALA A 574 11.94 -14.28 -17.62
CA ALA A 574 12.98 -13.45 -18.23
C ALA A 574 13.60 -14.12 -19.46
N THR A 575 13.77 -15.45 -19.42
CA THR A 575 14.20 -16.27 -20.58
C THR A 575 13.15 -16.28 -21.70
N MET A 576 11.86 -16.12 -21.36
CA MET A 576 10.73 -16.14 -22.31
C MET A 576 10.47 -14.81 -23.03
N LEU A 577 11.10 -13.69 -22.64
CA LEU A 577 10.92 -12.37 -23.27
C LEU A 577 10.99 -12.34 -24.83
N PRO A 578 11.83 -13.14 -25.51
CA PRO A 578 11.85 -13.22 -26.99
C PRO A 578 10.57 -13.75 -27.64
N TYR A 579 9.71 -14.41 -26.85
CA TYR A 579 8.41 -15.01 -27.21
C TYR A 579 7.21 -14.21 -26.67
N PHE A 580 7.49 -13.03 -26.08
CA PHE A 580 6.52 -11.99 -25.71
C PHE A 580 6.76 -10.69 -26.50
N ASP A 581 7.44 -10.79 -27.64
CA ASP A 581 7.90 -9.67 -28.47
C ASP A 581 8.73 -8.61 -27.69
N ARG A 582 9.59 -9.07 -26.77
CA ARG A 582 10.54 -8.23 -26.00
C ARG A 582 12.00 -8.67 -26.20
N ARG A 583 12.38 -8.87 -27.46
CA ARG A 583 13.76 -9.22 -27.90
C ARG A 583 14.78 -8.10 -27.68
N ASP A 584 14.31 -6.86 -27.55
CA ASP A 584 15.05 -5.72 -27.03
C ASP A 584 15.40 -5.93 -25.55
N TRP A 585 14.41 -6.12 -24.67
CA TRP A 585 14.61 -6.24 -23.21
C TRP A 585 15.50 -7.46 -22.88
N HIS A 586 15.32 -8.58 -23.58
CA HIS A 586 16.17 -9.77 -23.41
C HIS A 586 17.65 -9.52 -23.74
N ARG A 587 17.98 -8.58 -24.64
CA ARG A 587 19.38 -8.25 -24.98
C ARG A 587 20.03 -7.29 -23.98
N GLU A 588 19.24 -6.57 -23.20
CA GLU A 588 19.74 -5.73 -22.11
C GLU A 588 20.09 -6.56 -20.86
N LEU A 589 19.32 -7.63 -20.60
CA LEU A 589 19.50 -8.50 -19.43
C LEU A 589 20.85 -9.24 -19.42
N GLN A 590 21.49 -9.22 -18.24
CA GLN A 590 22.76 -9.86 -17.95
C GLN A 590 22.53 -11.08 -17.03
N PHE A 591 22.36 -12.26 -17.63
CA PHE A 591 22.16 -13.54 -16.93
C PHE A 591 23.34 -14.00 -16.05
N GLY A 592 24.48 -13.29 -16.08
CA GLY A 592 25.58 -13.46 -15.13
C GLY A 592 25.40 -12.74 -13.79
N TYR A 593 24.38 -11.88 -13.65
CA TYR A 593 24.10 -11.06 -12.46
C TYR A 593 22.69 -11.33 -11.92
N SER A 594 22.46 -11.01 -10.64
CA SER A 594 21.16 -11.17 -10.00
C SER A 594 20.06 -10.32 -10.66
N TRP A 595 18.79 -10.75 -10.59
CA TRP A 595 17.66 -10.06 -11.25
C TRP A 595 17.42 -8.62 -10.74
N ASN A 596 17.77 -8.34 -9.48
CA ASN A 596 17.64 -7.05 -8.80
C ASN A 596 18.92 -6.18 -8.87
N SER A 597 20.00 -6.69 -9.46
CA SER A 597 21.29 -6.00 -9.59
C SER A 597 21.16 -4.69 -10.37
N PRO A 598 22.05 -3.69 -10.15
CA PRO A 598 22.04 -2.44 -10.91
C PRO A 598 22.08 -2.62 -12.44
N GLN A 599 22.67 -3.73 -12.92
CA GLN A 599 22.75 -4.11 -14.33
C GLN A 599 21.38 -4.53 -14.89
N ASN A 600 20.59 -5.31 -14.14
CA ASN A 600 19.30 -5.86 -14.60
C ASN A 600 18.10 -4.97 -14.24
N ARG A 601 18.20 -4.16 -13.18
CA ARG A 601 17.14 -3.30 -12.64
C ARG A 601 16.44 -2.40 -13.68
N PRO A 602 17.12 -1.77 -14.66
CA PRO A 602 16.48 -0.96 -15.69
C PRO A 602 15.52 -1.73 -16.61
N VAL A 603 15.62 -3.06 -16.64
CA VAL A 603 14.69 -3.97 -17.35
C VAL A 603 13.68 -4.56 -16.37
N THR A 604 14.12 -5.05 -15.21
CA THR A 604 13.26 -5.80 -14.27
C THR A 604 12.24 -4.95 -13.52
N GLN A 605 12.35 -3.61 -13.57
CA GLN A 605 11.31 -2.68 -13.10
C GLN A 605 10.21 -2.35 -14.15
N ARG A 606 10.36 -2.81 -15.41
CA ARG A 606 9.38 -2.61 -16.49
C ARG A 606 8.16 -3.54 -16.31
N PRO A 607 6.93 -3.05 -16.52
CA PRO A 607 5.72 -3.88 -16.42
C PRO A 607 5.64 -4.85 -17.62
N LEU A 608 5.24 -6.09 -17.35
CA LEU A 608 5.14 -7.16 -18.36
C LEU A 608 3.70 -7.70 -18.41
N GLU A 609 2.86 -7.11 -19.27
CA GLU A 609 1.43 -7.44 -19.38
C GLU A 609 1.12 -8.94 -19.58
N PRO A 610 1.88 -9.74 -20.39
CA PRO A 610 1.60 -11.17 -20.58
C PRO A 610 1.66 -12.03 -19.32
N VAL A 611 2.28 -11.57 -18.22
CA VAL A 611 2.35 -12.30 -16.94
C VAL A 611 1.49 -11.69 -15.83
N THR A 612 0.65 -10.72 -16.19
CA THR A 612 -0.36 -10.12 -15.32
C THR A 612 -1.71 -10.78 -15.58
N ASN A 613 -2.44 -11.17 -14.53
CA ASN A 613 -3.80 -11.70 -14.68
C ASN A 613 -4.77 -10.52 -14.88
N PRO A 614 -5.55 -10.47 -15.99
CA PRO A 614 -6.49 -9.36 -16.25
C PRO A 614 -7.57 -9.17 -15.18
N ALA A 615 -7.93 -10.21 -14.43
CA ALA A 615 -8.91 -10.16 -13.35
C ALA A 615 -8.35 -9.63 -12.02
N LEU A 616 -7.02 -9.61 -11.87
CA LEU A 616 -6.32 -9.13 -10.67
C LEU A 616 -5.65 -7.76 -10.89
N GLY A 617 -5.33 -7.43 -12.14
CA GLY A 617 -4.70 -6.16 -12.53
C GLY A 617 -3.19 -6.11 -12.25
N PRO A 618 -2.51 -5.01 -12.63
CA PRO A 618 -1.08 -4.85 -12.41
C PRO A 618 -0.76 -4.55 -10.94
N ALA A 619 0.26 -5.22 -10.40
CA ALA A 619 0.75 -5.01 -9.02
C ALA A 619 2.28 -4.94 -8.97
N ARG A 620 2.81 -4.37 -7.88
CA ARG A 620 4.25 -4.22 -7.60
C ARG A 620 4.57 -4.66 -6.17
N THR A 621 5.81 -5.10 -5.94
CA THR A 621 6.33 -5.31 -4.57
C THR A 621 6.63 -3.98 -3.88
N ASN A 622 6.85 -4.00 -2.57
CA ASN A 622 7.24 -2.83 -1.77
C ASN A 622 8.54 -2.16 -2.27
N ALA A 623 9.40 -2.90 -2.99
CA ALA A 623 10.61 -2.40 -3.65
C ALA A 623 10.37 -1.91 -5.10
N GLY A 624 9.11 -1.74 -5.51
CA GLY A 624 8.70 -1.16 -6.80
C GLY A 624 8.75 -2.11 -8.01
N PHE A 625 9.12 -3.38 -7.84
CA PHE A 625 9.24 -4.32 -8.95
C PHE A 625 7.87 -4.92 -9.35
N PRO A 626 7.48 -4.95 -10.63
CA PRO A 626 6.23 -5.57 -11.07
C PRO A 626 6.21 -7.09 -10.82
N VAL A 627 5.07 -7.59 -10.33
CA VAL A 627 4.91 -9.01 -9.99
C VAL A 627 4.45 -9.87 -11.17
N THR A 628 4.57 -11.18 -11.05
CA THR A 628 3.82 -12.14 -11.87
C THR A 628 2.57 -12.64 -11.14
N HIS A 629 1.51 -12.93 -11.89
CA HIS A 629 0.32 -13.66 -11.42
C HIS A 629 0.28 -15.11 -11.92
N TYR A 630 1.33 -15.57 -12.62
CA TYR A 630 1.45 -16.95 -13.10
C TYR A 630 2.82 -17.52 -12.72
N VAL A 631 2.81 -18.72 -12.15
CA VAL A 631 4.01 -19.41 -11.64
C VAL A 631 4.15 -20.79 -12.28
N GLY A 632 5.39 -21.20 -12.58
CA GLY A 632 5.72 -22.52 -13.09
C GLY A 632 5.58 -23.60 -12.02
N VAL A 633 5.09 -24.78 -12.41
CA VAL A 633 4.82 -25.88 -11.47
C VAL A 633 6.08 -26.71 -11.19
N ALA A 634 6.47 -26.74 -9.91
CA ALA A 634 7.63 -27.48 -9.43
C ALA A 634 7.36 -28.95 -9.09
N GLY A 635 6.10 -29.36 -8.99
CA GLY A 635 5.71 -30.70 -8.51
C GLY A 635 5.22 -30.66 -7.06
N VAL A 636 5.51 -31.70 -6.27
CA VAL A 636 4.87 -31.94 -4.96
C VAL A 636 5.89 -32.08 -3.81
N GLY A 637 5.72 -31.26 -2.77
CA GLY A 637 6.64 -31.12 -1.64
C GLY A 637 7.57 -29.91 -1.76
N ALA A 638 8.02 -29.36 -0.64
CA ALA A 638 8.79 -28.11 -0.61
C ALA A 638 10.13 -28.18 -1.37
N ASP A 639 10.75 -29.36 -1.45
CA ASP A 639 11.98 -29.65 -2.17
C ASP A 639 11.79 -29.88 -3.69
N ALA A 640 10.55 -29.86 -4.20
CA ALA A 640 10.24 -30.29 -5.56
C ALA A 640 10.91 -29.46 -6.66
N ALA A 641 11.36 -28.23 -6.37
CA ALA A 641 12.12 -27.40 -7.31
C ALA A 641 13.52 -27.96 -7.62
N ASP A 642 14.17 -28.64 -6.68
CA ASP A 642 15.55 -29.15 -6.82
C ASP A 642 15.63 -30.61 -7.27
N LEU A 643 14.49 -31.32 -7.27
CA LEU A 643 14.42 -32.70 -7.73
C LEU A 643 14.85 -32.87 -9.19
N LYS A 644 15.42 -34.03 -9.51
CA LYS A 644 15.83 -34.40 -10.87
C LYS A 644 14.61 -34.85 -11.68
N THR A 645 14.64 -34.68 -13.00
CA THR A 645 13.57 -35.04 -13.97
C THR A 645 13.08 -36.51 -13.89
N GLY A 646 13.85 -37.40 -13.26
CA GLY A 646 13.46 -38.79 -13.01
C GLY A 646 12.68 -39.06 -11.71
N ASP A 647 12.58 -38.10 -10.80
CA ASP A 647 11.90 -38.26 -9.51
C ASP A 647 10.37 -38.27 -9.67
N PRO A 648 9.62 -39.15 -8.99
CA PRO A 648 8.15 -39.20 -9.08
C PRO A 648 7.45 -37.90 -8.64
N ARG A 649 8.10 -37.05 -7.83
CA ARG A 649 7.53 -35.79 -7.32
C ARG A 649 7.94 -34.55 -8.11
N ALA A 650 8.84 -34.68 -9.10
CA ALA A 650 9.28 -33.55 -9.92
C ALA A 650 8.17 -33.11 -10.90
N GLY A 651 7.91 -31.80 -10.98
CA GLY A 651 7.07 -31.16 -12.00
C GLY A 651 7.87 -30.55 -13.16
N LEU A 652 7.20 -29.81 -14.04
CA LEU A 652 7.78 -29.29 -15.28
C LEU A 652 8.93 -28.30 -15.06
N PHE A 653 8.77 -27.34 -14.15
CA PHE A 653 9.78 -26.35 -13.82
C PHE A 653 10.60 -26.78 -12.61
N GLY A 654 11.85 -26.34 -12.51
CA GLY A 654 12.64 -26.45 -11.28
C GLY A 654 13.88 -25.57 -11.33
N ALA A 655 14.55 -25.43 -10.18
CA ALA A 655 15.61 -24.44 -9.93
C ALA A 655 16.70 -24.44 -11.00
N SER A 656 17.15 -25.62 -11.41
CA SER A 656 18.14 -25.81 -12.49
C SER A 656 17.87 -27.04 -13.37
N ARG A 657 16.73 -27.74 -13.20
CA ARG A 657 16.38 -28.85 -14.09
C ARG A 657 15.84 -28.33 -15.43
N THR A 658 16.15 -29.09 -16.46
CA THR A 658 15.59 -28.96 -17.81
C THR A 658 14.73 -30.18 -18.08
N VAL A 659 13.57 -29.98 -18.71
CA VAL A 659 12.64 -31.03 -19.11
C VAL A 659 12.41 -30.92 -20.61
N ARG A 660 12.38 -32.03 -21.33
CA ARG A 660 12.08 -32.07 -22.77
C ARG A 660 10.66 -32.58 -23.02
N PRO A 661 10.07 -32.32 -24.21
CA PRO A 661 8.79 -32.93 -24.59
C PRO A 661 8.80 -34.47 -24.54
N GLU A 662 9.95 -35.09 -24.77
CA GLU A 662 10.18 -36.55 -24.66
C GLU A 662 10.21 -37.08 -23.21
N ASP A 663 10.37 -36.21 -22.20
CA ASP A 663 10.34 -36.57 -20.76
C ASP A 663 8.91 -36.60 -20.18
N LEU A 664 7.86 -36.44 -21.01
CA LEU A 664 6.45 -36.32 -20.61
C LEU A 664 5.65 -37.61 -20.93
N PRO A 665 5.78 -38.71 -20.14
CA PRO A 665 5.21 -40.02 -20.48
C PRO A 665 3.67 -40.06 -20.52
N ARG A 666 2.99 -39.08 -19.92
CA ARG A 666 1.51 -38.94 -19.97
C ARG A 666 1.03 -37.98 -21.06
N GLY A 667 1.95 -37.42 -21.85
CA GLY A 667 1.69 -36.33 -22.78
C GLY A 667 1.63 -34.96 -22.11
N ALA A 668 1.94 -33.93 -22.89
CA ALA A 668 1.94 -32.54 -22.45
C ALA A 668 0.54 -32.02 -22.06
N SER A 669 -0.50 -32.62 -22.62
CA SER A 669 -1.92 -32.33 -22.33
C SER A 669 -2.41 -32.83 -20.97
N ASN A 670 -1.60 -33.60 -20.24
CA ASN A 670 -1.89 -34.11 -18.89
C ASN A 670 -0.85 -33.65 -17.85
N THR A 671 0.03 -32.71 -18.21
CA THR A 671 1.07 -32.16 -17.33
C THR A 671 0.84 -30.66 -17.13
N LEU A 672 0.74 -30.21 -15.88
CA LEU A 672 0.65 -28.79 -15.56
C LEU A 672 1.99 -28.10 -15.83
N ALA A 673 1.95 -27.00 -16.58
CA ALA A 673 3.08 -26.13 -16.78
C ALA A 673 3.06 -24.96 -15.79
N THR A 674 1.92 -24.28 -15.69
CA THR A 674 1.79 -23.03 -14.92
C THR A 674 0.46 -22.95 -14.18
N LEU A 675 0.45 -22.36 -12.99
CA LEU A 675 -0.76 -22.06 -12.23
C LEU A 675 -0.91 -20.56 -12.00
N GLY A 676 -2.15 -20.08 -11.89
CA GLY A 676 -2.43 -18.75 -11.36
C GLY A 676 -2.01 -18.63 -9.89
N ALA A 677 -1.44 -17.49 -9.52
CA ALA A 677 -1.16 -17.09 -8.15
C ALA A 677 -1.85 -15.75 -7.82
N SER A 678 -2.51 -15.69 -6.67
CA SER A 678 -3.22 -14.50 -6.18
C SER A 678 -2.65 -13.97 -4.85
N ARG A 679 -1.79 -14.74 -4.18
CA ARG A 679 -1.12 -14.36 -2.93
C ARG A 679 0.37 -14.72 -2.94
N GLN A 680 1.12 -14.11 -2.01
CA GLN A 680 2.58 -14.23 -1.90
C GLN A 680 3.29 -13.83 -3.22
N LEU A 681 2.78 -12.81 -3.93
CA LEU A 681 3.23 -12.47 -5.29
C LEU A 681 4.67 -11.95 -5.31
N GLY A 682 5.46 -12.41 -6.28
CA GLY A 682 6.88 -12.06 -6.42
C GLY A 682 7.21 -11.41 -7.77
N PRO A 683 8.37 -10.73 -7.90
CA PRO A 683 8.79 -10.06 -9.13
C PRO A 683 8.85 -11.01 -10.32
N TRP A 684 8.34 -10.61 -11.49
CA TRP A 684 8.33 -11.49 -12.67
C TRP A 684 9.73 -11.93 -13.11
N ALA A 685 10.76 -11.14 -12.82
CA ALA A 685 12.14 -11.42 -13.20
C ALA A 685 12.91 -12.31 -12.20
N ALA A 686 12.38 -12.54 -11.00
CA ALA A 686 13.05 -13.30 -9.95
C ALA A 686 12.81 -14.81 -10.11
N GLY A 687 13.87 -15.62 -10.07
CA GLY A 687 13.72 -17.08 -10.08
C GLY A 687 13.13 -17.63 -8.77
N GLY A 688 13.16 -18.95 -8.59
CA GLY A 688 12.67 -19.61 -7.38
C GLY A 688 11.20 -19.27 -7.05
N HIS A 689 10.85 -19.17 -5.76
CA HIS A 689 9.46 -19.08 -5.29
C HIS A 689 8.61 -17.94 -5.89
N ALA A 690 9.25 -16.87 -6.35
CA ALA A 690 8.59 -15.75 -7.01
C ALA A 690 7.90 -16.16 -8.32
N THR A 691 8.49 -17.10 -9.07
CA THR A 691 8.04 -17.50 -10.41
C THR A 691 7.89 -19.02 -10.61
N VAL A 692 8.29 -19.85 -9.64
CA VAL A 692 8.19 -21.32 -9.67
C VAL A 692 7.79 -21.83 -8.28
N ARG A 693 6.72 -22.63 -8.18
CA ARG A 693 6.19 -23.12 -6.89
C ARG A 693 5.80 -24.59 -6.91
N ALA A 694 5.97 -25.25 -5.78
CA ALA A 694 5.48 -26.61 -5.54
C ALA A 694 4.07 -26.58 -4.92
N LEU A 695 3.35 -27.69 -5.07
CA LEU A 695 2.20 -28.01 -4.22
C LEU A 695 2.75 -28.50 -2.86
N THR A 696 2.46 -27.79 -1.77
CA THR A 696 2.95 -28.14 -0.43
C THR A 696 1.81 -28.42 0.54
N THR A 697 0.81 -27.53 0.63
CA THR A 697 -0.22 -27.58 1.67
C THR A 697 -1.63 -27.55 1.08
N ARG A 698 -2.37 -28.63 1.33
CA ARG A 698 -3.79 -28.79 0.95
C ARG A 698 -4.70 -27.87 1.80
N PRO A 699 -5.82 -27.34 1.27
CA PRO A 699 -6.24 -27.40 -0.13
C PRO A 699 -5.36 -26.49 -0.99
N TYR A 700 -5.08 -26.88 -2.23
CA TYR A 700 -4.17 -26.12 -3.09
C TYR A 700 -4.83 -24.90 -3.75
N VAL A 701 -6.02 -25.10 -4.32
CA VAL A 701 -6.76 -24.06 -5.06
C VAL A 701 -7.33 -23.02 -4.10
N ASN A 702 -6.94 -21.75 -4.27
CA ASN A 702 -7.29 -20.64 -3.37
C ASN A 702 -6.89 -20.90 -1.90
N GLY A 703 -5.79 -21.64 -1.70
CA GLY A 703 -5.32 -22.12 -0.40
C GLY A 703 -4.03 -21.46 0.11
N PRO A 704 -3.39 -22.01 1.16
CA PRO A 704 -2.23 -21.41 1.83
C PRO A 704 -0.98 -21.28 0.95
N ASP A 705 -0.79 -22.16 -0.05
CA ASP A 705 0.30 -22.05 -1.06
C ASP A 705 0.17 -20.81 -1.99
N GLY A 706 -0.94 -20.06 -1.87
CA GLY A 706 -1.15 -18.80 -2.59
C GLY A 706 -1.59 -18.93 -4.06
N PHE A 707 -1.77 -20.16 -4.56
CA PHE A 707 -2.38 -20.43 -5.86
C PHE A 707 -3.84 -19.96 -5.90
N GLY A 708 -4.26 -19.44 -7.06
CA GLY A 708 -5.56 -18.85 -7.28
C GLY A 708 -5.51 -17.80 -8.39
N SER A 709 -6.63 -17.57 -9.10
CA SER A 709 -6.65 -16.64 -10.24
C SER A 709 -7.78 -15.60 -10.17
N GLY A 710 -8.16 -15.23 -8.94
CA GLY A 710 -9.25 -14.29 -8.63
C GLY A 710 -10.65 -14.93 -8.58
N GLN A 711 -10.79 -16.15 -9.10
CA GLN A 711 -12.05 -16.86 -9.18
C GLN A 711 -12.43 -17.53 -7.84
N PRO A 712 -13.65 -17.36 -7.31
CA PRO A 712 -14.03 -17.91 -6.00
C PRO A 712 -14.15 -19.44 -5.99
N HIS A 713 -14.57 -20.03 -7.10
CA HIS A 713 -14.89 -21.45 -7.23
C HIS A 713 -13.75 -22.31 -7.82
N GLY A 714 -12.59 -21.72 -8.13
CA GLY A 714 -11.46 -22.44 -8.73
C GLY A 714 -10.33 -21.53 -9.15
N MET A 715 -9.52 -21.97 -10.12
CA MET A 715 -8.47 -21.17 -10.75
C MET A 715 -8.23 -21.62 -12.20
N VAL A 716 -7.67 -20.75 -13.03
CA VAL A 716 -7.11 -21.14 -14.33
C VAL A 716 -5.73 -21.78 -14.13
N ALA A 717 -5.46 -22.79 -14.95
CA ALA A 717 -4.17 -23.47 -15.07
C ALA A 717 -3.75 -23.59 -16.55
N GLY A 718 -2.46 -23.51 -16.80
CA GLY A 718 -1.84 -23.72 -18.10
C GLY A 718 -1.16 -25.08 -18.18
N MET A 719 -1.49 -25.84 -19.21
CA MET A 719 -0.95 -27.17 -19.51
C MET A 719 0.30 -27.08 -20.38
N ALA A 720 1.16 -28.11 -20.36
CA ALA A 720 2.40 -28.13 -21.13
C ALA A 720 2.20 -28.27 -22.66
N ASP A 721 0.98 -28.56 -23.13
CA ASP A 721 0.62 -28.60 -24.56
C ASP A 721 0.26 -27.21 -25.14
N GLY A 722 0.19 -26.16 -24.30
CA GLY A 722 -0.28 -24.83 -24.70
C GLY A 722 -1.78 -24.59 -24.51
N SER A 723 -2.54 -25.54 -23.95
CA SER A 723 -3.94 -25.35 -23.55
C SER A 723 -4.08 -24.75 -22.14
N ALA A 724 -5.13 -23.96 -21.91
CA ALA A 724 -5.49 -23.47 -20.59
C ALA A 724 -6.85 -24.04 -20.15
N ARG A 725 -6.96 -24.46 -18.90
CA ARG A 725 -8.14 -25.16 -18.33
C ARG A 725 -8.51 -24.58 -16.97
N PHE A 726 -9.78 -24.63 -16.62
CA PHE A 726 -10.26 -24.30 -15.28
C PHE A 726 -10.10 -25.51 -14.35
N ILE A 727 -9.65 -25.26 -13.12
CA ILE A 727 -9.52 -26.24 -12.05
C ILE A 727 -10.44 -25.83 -10.91
N SER A 728 -11.46 -26.65 -10.64
CA SER A 728 -12.39 -26.44 -9.53
C SER A 728 -11.68 -26.44 -8.17
N LYS A 729 -12.13 -25.59 -7.25
CA LYS A 729 -11.69 -25.59 -5.84
C LYS A 729 -12.01 -26.93 -5.14
N ASN A 730 -12.98 -27.67 -5.67
CA ASN A 730 -13.41 -28.98 -5.16
C ASN A 730 -12.73 -30.17 -5.86
N ILE A 731 -11.65 -29.95 -6.63
CA ILE A 731 -10.88 -31.05 -7.22
C ILE A 731 -10.28 -31.94 -6.11
N ASP A 732 -10.23 -33.25 -6.35
CA ASP A 732 -9.47 -34.17 -5.48
C ASP A 732 -7.98 -33.76 -5.49
N PRO A 733 -7.37 -33.46 -4.33
CA PRO A 733 -5.96 -33.09 -4.26
C PRO A 733 -5.01 -34.12 -4.88
N GLN A 734 -5.33 -35.42 -4.86
CA GLN A 734 -4.51 -36.46 -5.50
C GLN A 734 -4.48 -36.29 -7.02
N VAL A 735 -5.60 -35.90 -7.64
CA VAL A 735 -5.68 -35.65 -9.09
C VAL A 735 -4.85 -34.41 -9.45
N LEU A 736 -4.85 -33.38 -8.61
CA LEU A 736 -4.02 -32.19 -8.84
C LEU A 736 -2.53 -32.49 -8.65
N GLU A 737 -2.16 -33.27 -7.63
CA GLU A 737 -0.80 -33.77 -7.40
C GLU A 737 -0.31 -34.61 -8.58
N GLU A 738 -1.12 -35.55 -9.08
CA GLU A 738 -0.79 -36.30 -10.29
C GLU A 738 -0.57 -35.39 -11.49
N LEU A 739 -1.44 -34.40 -11.74
CA LEU A 739 -1.28 -33.45 -12.85
C LEU A 739 -0.04 -32.55 -12.71
N ALA A 740 0.42 -32.29 -11.48
CA ALA A 740 1.58 -31.44 -11.20
C ALA A 740 2.95 -32.11 -11.41
N VAL A 741 3.00 -33.44 -11.44
CA VAL A 741 4.25 -34.21 -11.58
C VAL A 741 4.43 -34.79 -12.99
N LEU A 742 5.68 -34.99 -13.40
CA LEU A 742 6.01 -35.56 -14.71
C LEU A 742 5.53 -37.02 -14.85
N ARG A 743 5.53 -37.78 -13.75
CA ARG A 743 5.40 -39.25 -13.72
C ARG A 743 4.23 -39.75 -12.83
N GLY A 744 3.12 -39.01 -12.83
CA GLY A 744 1.91 -39.36 -12.09
C GLY A 744 1.22 -40.63 -12.60
N GLY A 745 0.13 -41.04 -11.96
CA GLY A 745 -0.68 -42.17 -12.41
C GLY A 745 -1.34 -41.94 -13.76
N THR A 746 -1.74 -43.05 -14.40
CA THR A 746 -2.40 -43.07 -15.72
C THR A 746 -3.92 -43.15 -15.65
N SER A 747 -4.49 -43.39 -14.47
CA SER A 747 -5.93 -43.70 -14.30
C SER A 747 -6.86 -42.47 -14.39
N THR A 748 -6.32 -41.26 -14.18
CA THR A 748 -7.09 -40.00 -14.06
C THR A 748 -7.47 -39.35 -15.40
N ALA A 749 -6.88 -39.77 -16.51
CA ALA A 749 -7.20 -39.21 -17.84
C ALA A 749 -8.66 -39.47 -18.26
N ALA A 750 -9.29 -40.54 -17.75
CA ALA A 750 -10.67 -40.90 -18.08
C ALA A 750 -11.74 -40.13 -17.29
N SER A 751 -11.42 -39.62 -16.09
CA SER A 751 -12.38 -38.89 -15.25
C SER A 751 -12.51 -37.41 -15.64
N LEU A 752 -11.41 -36.78 -16.05
CA LEU A 752 -11.39 -35.37 -16.46
C LEU A 752 -12.00 -35.12 -17.86
N ALA A 753 -12.09 -36.14 -18.71
CA ALA A 753 -12.64 -36.04 -20.07
C ALA A 753 -14.17 -35.89 -20.13
N LEU A 754 -14.88 -36.00 -19.00
CA LEU A 754 -16.34 -35.92 -18.93
C LEU A 754 -16.89 -34.52 -18.60
N ASP A 755 -16.06 -33.61 -18.09
CA ASP A 755 -16.49 -32.29 -17.61
C ASP A 755 -16.13 -31.13 -18.57
N SER A 756 -15.40 -31.41 -19.65
CA SER A 756 -14.89 -30.41 -20.62
C SER A 756 -15.96 -29.87 -21.59
N GLY A 757 -17.16 -29.55 -21.08
CA GLY A 757 -18.29 -29.13 -21.92
C GLY A 757 -19.50 -28.50 -21.20
N ARG A 758 -19.49 -28.39 -19.86
CA ARG A 758 -20.53 -27.66 -19.10
C ARG A 758 -19.90 -26.91 -17.92
N GLY A 759 -20.36 -25.68 -17.68
CA GLY A 759 -20.06 -24.99 -16.42
C GLY A 759 -20.69 -25.72 -15.24
N PRO A 760 -20.06 -25.72 -14.05
CA PRO A 760 -20.56 -26.47 -12.90
C PRO A 760 -21.90 -25.90 -12.40
N PRO A 761 -22.91 -26.74 -12.11
CA PRO A 761 -24.17 -26.27 -11.55
C PRO A 761 -23.97 -25.78 -10.11
N LEU A 762 -24.26 -24.50 -9.87
CA LEU A 762 -24.24 -23.92 -8.54
C LEU A 762 -25.35 -24.53 -7.68
N LEU A 763 -24.97 -25.30 -6.66
CA LEU A 763 -25.90 -26.01 -5.78
C LEU A 763 -26.58 -25.05 -4.79
N GLY A 764 -27.84 -24.71 -5.07
CA GLY A 764 -28.72 -24.06 -4.10
C GLY A 764 -29.08 -24.96 -2.90
N PRO A 765 -29.55 -24.38 -1.78
CA PRO A 765 -29.80 -25.10 -0.53
C PRO A 765 -30.98 -26.08 -0.67
N ARG A 766 -30.72 -27.38 -0.56
CA ARG A 766 -31.75 -28.42 -0.70
C ARG A 766 -32.50 -28.65 0.61
N ALA A 767 -33.71 -28.11 0.69
CA ALA A 767 -34.61 -28.31 1.83
C ALA A 767 -34.98 -29.80 2.04
N GLN A 768 -35.30 -30.14 3.29
CA GLN A 768 -35.67 -31.51 3.68
C GLN A 768 -37.07 -31.88 3.18
N ALA A 769 -37.20 -33.09 2.61
CA ALA A 769 -38.47 -33.78 2.42
C ALA A 769 -38.25 -35.27 2.75
N GLY A 770 -39.08 -35.81 3.65
CA GLY A 770 -38.85 -37.14 4.24
C GLY A 770 -39.35 -38.31 3.38
N ALA A 771 -38.76 -39.48 3.58
CA ALA A 771 -39.26 -40.78 3.14
C ALA A 771 -39.17 -41.78 4.29
N ALA A 772 -40.09 -42.74 4.36
CA ALA A 772 -40.28 -43.60 5.52
C ALA A 772 -39.32 -44.80 5.58
N ALA A 773 -39.10 -45.32 6.79
CA ALA A 773 -38.39 -46.57 7.04
C ALA A 773 -39.19 -47.80 6.55
N PRO A 774 -38.53 -48.95 6.37
CA PRO A 774 -38.82 -50.04 7.31
C PRO A 774 -37.61 -50.92 7.74
N LYS A 775 -37.62 -51.33 9.02
CA LYS A 775 -37.20 -52.65 9.60
C LYS A 775 -35.93 -53.35 9.03
N GLY A 776 -34.89 -53.72 9.77
CA GLY A 776 -34.68 -53.86 11.22
C GLY A 776 -33.68 -55.01 11.55
N SER A 777 -33.02 -54.94 12.72
CA SER A 777 -32.18 -55.98 13.38
C SER A 777 -30.82 -56.33 12.72
N VAL A 778 -29.77 -56.86 13.39
CA VAL A 778 -29.58 -57.42 14.76
C VAL A 778 -28.18 -57.02 15.33
N ALA A 779 -28.11 -56.55 16.59
CA ALA A 779 -26.95 -56.53 17.54
C ALA A 779 -25.57 -55.91 17.08
N SER A 780 -24.58 -55.60 17.94
CA SER A 780 -24.40 -55.81 19.40
C SER A 780 -23.66 -54.64 20.07
N GLU A 781 -23.94 -54.39 21.35
CA GLU A 781 -23.12 -53.63 22.32
C GLU A 781 -22.51 -54.61 23.37
N PRO A 782 -21.71 -54.22 24.41
CA PRO A 782 -21.32 -52.88 24.89
C PRO A 782 -19.78 -52.68 25.05
N GLY A 783 -19.32 -51.51 25.54
CA GLY A 783 -17.86 -51.22 25.64
C GLY A 783 -17.31 -50.14 26.59
N ALA A 784 -18.12 -49.54 27.48
CA ALA A 784 -17.72 -48.72 28.65
C ALA A 784 -16.61 -47.62 28.52
N ALA A 785 -17.00 -46.36 28.75
CA ALA A 785 -16.09 -45.29 29.21
C ALA A 785 -16.33 -44.98 30.71
N PRO A 786 -15.29 -44.71 31.52
CA PRO A 786 -15.43 -44.14 32.85
C PRO A 786 -15.22 -42.62 32.85
N ARG A 787 -16.03 -41.89 33.64
CA ARG A 787 -15.79 -40.47 33.97
C ARG A 787 -14.88 -40.34 35.19
N ALA A 788 -14.10 -39.27 35.26
CA ALA A 788 -13.47 -38.80 36.50
C ALA A 788 -13.61 -37.26 36.64
N GLY A 789 -13.70 -36.78 37.88
CA GLY A 789 -13.94 -35.38 38.23
C GLY A 789 -12.67 -34.58 38.58
N PRO A 790 -12.83 -33.35 39.12
CA PRO A 790 -11.78 -32.31 39.11
C PRO A 790 -11.00 -32.17 40.42
N GLY A 791 -9.82 -31.51 40.37
CA GLY A 791 -9.20 -30.94 41.57
C GLY A 791 -7.73 -30.49 41.48
N ALA A 792 -7.53 -29.17 41.45
CA ALA A 792 -6.36 -28.43 41.97
C ALA A 792 -4.96 -28.57 41.27
N PRO A 793 -4.00 -27.64 41.52
CA PRO A 793 -2.91 -27.36 40.57
C PRO A 793 -1.45 -27.42 41.12
N ASP A 794 -0.50 -27.58 40.19
CA ASP A 794 0.93 -27.24 40.25
C ASP A 794 1.48 -27.35 38.80
N ALA A 795 2.63 -26.84 38.36
CA ALA A 795 3.38 -25.61 38.65
C ALA A 795 4.55 -25.50 37.64
N ALA A 796 5.15 -24.31 37.50
CA ALA A 796 6.49 -24.08 36.92
C ALA A 796 6.77 -24.55 35.45
N ALA A 797 6.22 -23.83 34.46
CA ALA A 797 6.93 -23.59 33.21
C ALA A 797 7.67 -22.24 33.30
N ARG A 798 8.96 -22.18 32.94
CA ARG A 798 9.81 -20.99 33.13
C ARG A 798 9.65 -20.02 31.95
N GLY A 799 9.33 -18.76 32.24
CA GLY A 799 9.16 -17.71 31.24
C GLY A 799 10.35 -17.57 30.28
N GLN A 800 10.06 -17.62 28.98
CA GLN A 800 10.99 -17.20 27.93
C GLN A 800 10.77 -15.70 27.68
N PRO A 801 11.82 -14.91 27.39
CA PRO A 801 11.67 -13.48 27.14
C PRO A 801 11.10 -13.28 25.72
N THR A 802 9.78 -13.24 25.63
CA THR A 802 9.03 -13.05 24.39
C THR A 802 9.20 -11.61 23.90
N MET A 803 9.91 -11.42 22.78
CA MET A 803 9.49 -10.39 21.83
C MET A 803 8.37 -10.99 20.98
N VAL A 804 7.44 -10.15 20.51
CA VAL A 804 6.18 -10.56 19.85
C VAL A 804 6.40 -11.68 18.83
N GLU A 805 5.55 -12.71 18.89
CA GLU A 805 5.43 -13.68 17.82
C GLU A 805 4.81 -12.98 16.61
N GLU A 806 5.64 -12.59 15.65
CA GLU A 806 5.22 -12.28 14.28
C GLU A 806 4.56 -13.53 13.67
N ASP A 807 3.25 -13.63 13.84
CA ASP A 807 2.37 -14.43 13.00
C ASP A 807 2.58 -14.00 11.54
N ASP A 808 2.79 -14.94 10.61
CA ASP A 808 3.03 -14.62 9.19
C ASP A 808 1.75 -14.07 8.47
N ARG A 809 0.67 -13.82 9.23
CA ARG A 809 -0.35 -12.81 8.93
C ARG A 809 0.25 -11.39 8.92
N GLY A 810 0.86 -11.03 7.78
CA GLY A 810 1.53 -9.74 7.57
C GLY A 810 0.69 -8.53 7.99
N ASP A 811 1.39 -7.55 8.58
CA ASP A 811 0.88 -6.38 9.34
C ASP A 811 -0.61 -6.06 9.15
N ALA A 812 -1.43 -6.50 10.11
CA ALA A 812 -2.69 -5.82 10.38
C ALA A 812 -2.39 -4.34 10.72
N PRO A 813 -3.14 -3.37 10.16
CA PRO A 813 -3.01 -1.98 10.60
C PRO A 813 -3.19 -1.89 12.11
N PRO A 814 -2.43 -1.03 12.83
CA PRO A 814 -2.68 -0.79 14.23
C PRO A 814 -4.15 -0.36 14.41
N GLY A 815 -4.79 -0.89 15.45
CA GLY A 815 -6.25 -0.94 15.55
C GLY A 815 -6.93 0.42 15.36
N ALA A 816 -8.09 0.43 14.71
CA ALA A 816 -8.89 1.63 14.48
C ALA A 816 -9.31 2.26 15.83
N GLY A 817 -8.57 3.28 16.25
CA GLY A 817 -8.63 3.84 17.60
C GLY A 817 -7.37 4.65 17.94
N LEU A 818 -6.87 5.44 16.98
CA LEU A 818 -5.76 6.36 17.16
C LEU A 818 -6.23 7.75 16.72
N ASP A 819 -6.48 8.65 17.68
CA ASP A 819 -6.77 10.05 17.39
C ASP A 819 -5.56 10.74 16.71
N GLU A 820 -5.81 11.87 16.05
CA GLU A 820 -4.84 12.69 15.29
C GLU A 820 -3.78 13.35 16.20
N ASP A 821 -2.90 12.53 16.80
CA ASP A 821 -1.84 12.91 17.75
C ASP A 821 -0.64 13.60 17.07
N GLN A 822 -0.93 14.64 16.26
CA GLN A 822 0.09 15.49 15.66
C GLN A 822 0.91 16.16 16.77
N ALA A 823 2.14 15.66 16.97
CA ALA A 823 3.06 16.22 17.95
C ALA A 823 3.17 17.74 17.76
N PRO A 824 2.91 18.55 18.80
CA PRO A 824 2.87 20.01 18.66
C PRO A 824 4.25 20.50 18.25
N LYS A 825 4.38 20.94 16.98
CA LYS A 825 5.66 21.25 16.34
C LYS A 825 6.44 22.28 17.17
N VAL A 826 7.44 21.79 17.88
CA VAL A 826 8.36 22.63 18.64
C VAL A 826 9.18 23.42 17.63
N ASP A 827 9.09 24.74 17.65
CA ASP A 827 10.03 25.58 16.91
C ASP A 827 11.42 25.47 17.54
N VAL A 828 12.17 24.47 17.08
CA VAL A 828 13.53 24.20 17.54
C VAL A 828 14.43 25.40 17.26
N ALA A 829 14.23 26.15 16.16
CA ALA A 829 15.05 27.32 15.86
C ALA A 829 14.85 28.42 16.91
N ALA A 830 13.60 28.71 17.30
CA ALA A 830 13.30 29.64 18.38
C ALA A 830 13.82 29.14 19.74
N ARG A 831 13.56 27.87 20.10
CA ARG A 831 14.01 27.29 21.39
C ARG A 831 15.52 27.16 21.52
N LEU A 832 16.24 26.95 20.42
CA LEU A 832 17.70 26.97 20.41
C LEU A 832 18.27 28.40 20.51
N ALA A 833 17.49 29.43 20.14
CA ALA A 833 17.87 30.84 20.27
C ALA A 833 17.62 31.44 21.68
N ASP A 834 16.74 30.81 22.49
CA ASP A 834 16.51 31.19 23.90
C ASP A 834 17.84 31.32 24.66
N ARG A 835 18.02 32.40 25.43
CA ARG A 835 19.27 32.71 26.15
C ARG A 835 19.21 32.30 27.61
N ILE A 836 20.27 31.61 28.06
CA ILE A 836 20.44 31.14 29.43
C ILE A 836 21.48 32.04 30.14
N PRO A 837 21.12 32.75 31.23
CA PRO A 837 22.00 33.73 31.88
C PRO A 837 23.33 33.15 32.39
N GLU A 838 23.28 32.01 33.06
CA GLU A 838 24.45 31.17 33.37
C GLU A 838 24.00 29.71 33.45
N ILE A 839 24.83 28.79 32.96
CA ILE A 839 24.67 27.35 33.18
C ILE A 839 26.03 26.69 33.44
N HIS A 840 26.05 25.72 34.34
CA HIS A 840 27.25 25.02 34.76
C HIS A 840 26.96 23.53 34.99
N PHE A 841 27.61 22.69 34.18
CA PHE A 841 27.65 21.24 34.31
C PHE A 841 29.04 20.83 34.84
N PRO A 842 29.20 20.53 36.13
CA PRO A 842 30.46 20.03 36.68
C PRO A 842 30.58 18.51 36.51
N ALA A 843 31.17 18.07 35.39
CA ALA A 843 31.40 16.65 35.07
C ALA A 843 30.14 15.74 35.16
N VAL A 844 29.00 16.27 34.69
CA VAL A 844 27.70 15.58 34.67
C VAL A 844 27.67 14.55 33.52
N PRO A 845 27.03 13.36 33.66
CA PRO A 845 26.90 12.41 32.56
C PRO A 845 26.23 13.02 31.32
N LEU A 846 26.73 12.69 30.12
CA LEU A 846 26.25 13.23 28.84
C LEU A 846 24.73 13.08 28.67
N LEU A 847 24.18 11.90 28.96
CA LEU A 847 22.74 11.64 28.89
C LEU A 847 21.94 12.53 29.84
N ASP A 848 22.41 12.72 31.08
CA ASP A 848 21.71 13.51 32.10
C ASP A 848 21.79 15.01 31.79
N ALA A 849 22.94 15.49 31.31
CA ALA A 849 23.10 16.88 30.88
C ALA A 849 22.20 17.22 29.69
N MET A 850 22.15 16.34 28.67
CA MET A 850 21.26 16.50 27.51
C MET A 850 19.77 16.36 27.89
N ARG A 851 19.42 15.45 28.80
CA ARG A 851 18.04 15.32 29.33
C ARG A 851 17.61 16.56 30.11
N LEU A 852 18.48 17.15 30.92
CA LEU A 852 18.19 18.41 31.62
C LEU A 852 17.97 19.55 30.62
N MET A 853 18.84 19.69 29.61
CA MET A 853 18.68 20.70 28.55
C MET A 853 17.39 20.49 27.75
N SER A 854 17.02 19.25 27.43
CA SER A 854 15.76 18.91 26.77
C SER A 854 14.55 19.31 27.61
N GLN A 855 14.57 19.04 28.93
CA GLN A 855 13.51 19.45 29.86
C GLN A 855 13.41 20.97 30.03
N MET A 856 14.55 21.68 30.09
CA MET A 856 14.58 23.14 30.26
C MET A 856 14.15 23.91 29.02
N SER A 857 14.50 23.42 27.82
CA SER A 857 14.22 24.10 26.53
C SER A 857 12.96 23.61 25.82
N THR A 858 12.34 22.52 26.30
CA THR A 858 11.30 21.73 25.61
C THR A 858 11.72 21.11 24.27
N VAL A 859 12.99 21.24 23.84
CA VAL A 859 13.50 20.64 22.60
C VAL A 859 13.73 19.13 22.82
N PRO A 860 13.09 18.24 22.04
CA PRO A 860 13.38 16.81 22.11
C PRO A 860 14.82 16.51 21.68
N VAL A 861 15.51 15.63 22.43
CA VAL A 861 16.86 15.15 22.08
C VAL A 861 16.83 13.67 21.74
N SER A 862 17.52 13.30 20.66
CA SER A 862 17.76 11.93 20.19
C SER A 862 19.26 11.67 20.10
N PHE A 863 19.70 10.41 20.18
CA PHE A 863 21.12 10.04 20.18
C PHE A 863 21.42 8.96 19.14
N ASP A 864 22.36 9.25 18.24
CA ASP A 864 22.83 8.34 17.21
C ASP A 864 23.74 7.24 17.80
N GLN A 865 23.14 6.11 18.18
CA GLN A 865 23.84 5.03 18.89
C GLN A 865 25.00 4.42 18.08
N ASP A 866 24.88 4.43 16.75
CA ASP A 866 25.93 3.89 15.88
C ASP A 866 27.15 4.81 15.87
N TRP A 867 26.94 6.12 15.75
CA TRP A 867 28.05 7.09 15.80
C TRP A 867 28.62 7.28 17.20
N LEU A 868 27.82 7.22 18.26
CA LEU A 868 28.33 7.18 19.64
C LEU A 868 29.22 5.96 19.85
N ARG A 869 28.78 4.75 19.44
CA ARG A 869 29.57 3.52 19.52
C ARG A 869 30.82 3.57 18.64
N ALA A 870 30.74 4.13 17.43
CA ALA A 870 31.88 4.25 16.51
C ALA A 870 32.95 5.24 17.00
N LEU A 871 32.55 6.26 17.77
CA LEU A 871 33.46 7.22 18.41
C LEU A 871 33.93 6.78 19.81
N GLY A 872 33.38 5.70 20.37
CA GLY A 872 33.71 5.21 21.71
C GLY A 872 33.16 6.08 22.84
N VAL A 873 32.09 6.85 22.59
CA VAL A 873 31.48 7.76 23.58
C VAL A 873 30.37 7.03 24.33
N GLY A 874 30.50 6.95 25.66
CA GLY A 874 29.47 6.40 26.54
C GLY A 874 28.36 7.42 26.85
N LEU A 875 27.11 6.96 26.96
CA LEU A 875 25.99 7.81 27.41
C LEU A 875 26.19 8.34 28.85
N ARG A 876 26.95 7.62 29.68
CA ARG A 876 27.31 8.01 31.05
C ARG A 876 28.63 8.78 31.14
N ASP A 877 29.26 9.12 30.02
CA ASP A 877 30.52 9.86 29.99
C ASP A 877 30.36 11.27 30.59
N PRO A 878 31.24 11.71 31.51
CA PRO A 878 31.14 13.04 32.09
C PRO A 878 31.47 14.13 31.06
N VAL A 879 30.62 15.15 30.99
CA VAL A 879 30.82 16.38 30.23
C VAL A 879 30.89 17.59 31.17
N THR A 880 31.78 18.53 30.86
CA THR A 880 31.95 19.77 31.63
C THR A 880 31.68 20.98 30.75
N ALA A 881 30.75 21.84 31.15
CA ALA A 881 30.48 23.09 30.46
C ALA A 881 30.15 24.19 31.47
N ARG A 882 30.71 25.38 31.30
CA ARG A 882 30.28 26.59 31.99
C ARG A 882 30.13 27.72 30.97
N LEU A 883 28.94 28.26 30.85
CA LEU A 883 28.57 29.24 29.84
C LEU A 883 27.70 30.34 30.47
N THR A 884 27.91 31.59 30.04
CA THR A 884 27.24 32.78 30.58
C THR A 884 26.65 33.61 29.44
N GLY A 885 25.34 33.86 29.47
CA GLY A 885 24.61 34.60 28.44
C GLY A 885 24.47 33.87 27.09
N ALA A 886 24.79 32.58 27.05
CA ALA A 886 24.78 31.73 25.86
C ALA A 886 23.37 31.31 25.45
N THR A 887 23.19 30.95 24.18
CA THR A 887 21.94 30.37 23.68
C THR A 887 21.82 28.88 24.05
N THR A 888 20.59 28.37 24.13
CA THR A 888 20.31 26.94 24.29
C THR A 888 21.07 26.09 23.27
N GLY A 889 21.16 26.53 22.01
CA GLY A 889 21.92 25.89 20.94
C GLY A 889 23.44 25.87 21.18
N GLU A 890 24.01 26.97 21.68
CA GLU A 890 25.42 27.03 22.08
C GLU A 890 25.72 26.07 23.24
N VAL A 891 24.79 25.92 24.20
CA VAL A 891 24.93 24.96 25.31
C VAL A 891 24.87 23.51 24.82
N PHE A 892 23.89 23.15 23.98
CA PHE A 892 23.82 21.83 23.34
C PHE A 892 25.09 21.51 22.54
N ALA A 893 25.55 22.44 21.71
CA ALA A 893 26.76 22.30 20.92
C ALA A 893 28.01 22.11 21.80
N ALA A 894 28.15 22.86 22.90
CA ALA A 894 29.27 22.72 23.83
C ALA A 894 29.30 21.36 24.55
N LEU A 895 28.13 20.87 24.99
CA LEU A 895 28.00 19.55 25.63
C LEU A 895 28.37 18.41 24.66
N ALA A 896 27.95 18.49 23.40
CA ALA A 896 28.33 17.53 22.37
C ALA A 896 29.82 17.63 22.01
N ALA A 897 30.34 18.84 21.80
CA ALA A 897 31.72 19.08 21.39
C ALA A 897 32.76 18.55 22.40
N HIS A 898 32.46 18.60 23.70
CA HIS A 898 33.31 18.01 24.75
C HIS A 898 33.58 16.51 24.55
N ARG A 899 32.72 15.79 23.82
CA ARG A 899 32.89 14.36 23.47
C ARG A 899 33.14 14.14 21.98
N ASN A 900 33.55 15.18 21.23
CA ASN A 900 33.74 15.16 19.78
C ASN A 900 32.47 14.79 18.97
N LEU A 901 31.29 15.00 19.58
CA LEU A 901 29.98 14.89 18.94
C LEU A 901 29.54 16.25 18.39
N ALA A 902 28.48 16.24 17.59
CA ALA A 902 27.79 17.43 17.11
C ALA A 902 26.28 17.28 17.31
N CYS A 903 25.60 18.41 17.48
CA CYS A 903 24.14 18.49 17.41
C CYS A 903 23.73 18.82 15.97
N GLU A 904 22.81 18.05 15.41
CA GLU A 904 22.14 18.30 14.14
C GLU A 904 20.65 18.50 14.41
N VAL A 905 20.04 19.51 13.79
CA VAL A 905 18.60 19.73 13.87
C VAL A 905 17.95 18.92 12.75
N LEU A 906 17.01 18.05 13.11
CA LEU A 906 16.18 17.28 12.19
C LEU A 906 14.73 17.55 12.58
N ASP A 907 13.94 18.08 11.65
CA ASP A 907 12.51 18.37 11.83
C ASP A 907 12.19 19.11 13.14
N ASP A 908 11.64 18.39 14.14
CA ASP A 908 11.17 18.90 15.43
C ASP A 908 12.14 18.64 16.61
N GLN A 909 13.37 18.19 16.35
CA GLN A 909 14.30 17.71 17.40
C GLN A 909 15.78 17.96 17.12
N VAL A 910 16.61 17.70 18.14
CA VAL A 910 18.07 17.67 18.05
C VAL A 910 18.58 16.23 18.10
N LEU A 911 19.27 15.81 17.04
CA LEU A 911 20.05 14.57 17.00
C LEU A 911 21.48 14.83 17.44
N VAL A 912 21.94 14.13 18.48
CA VAL A 912 23.35 14.08 18.86
C VAL A 912 24.03 12.96 18.07
N THR A 913 24.90 13.34 17.13
CA THR A 913 25.60 12.43 16.19
C THR A 913 27.07 12.86 16.01
N ALA A 914 27.80 12.26 15.07
CA ALA A 914 29.16 12.68 14.73
C ALA A 914 29.17 13.98 13.91
N PRO A 915 30.24 14.80 14.01
CA PRO A 915 30.44 15.95 13.13
C PRO A 915 30.37 15.56 11.65
N ALA A 916 29.80 16.43 10.80
CA ALA A 916 29.62 16.15 9.37
C ALA A 916 30.94 15.82 8.64
N SER A 917 32.08 16.35 9.11
CA SER A 917 33.44 16.05 8.65
C SER A 917 33.96 14.63 8.98
N ARG A 918 33.24 13.87 9.81
CA ARG A 918 33.44 12.42 10.00
C ARG A 918 32.38 11.60 9.26
N ARG A 919 31.12 12.07 9.22
CA ARG A 919 30.03 11.38 8.51
C ARG A 919 30.25 11.29 7.00
N ASN A 920 30.71 12.39 6.39
CA ASN A 920 30.74 12.54 4.94
C ASN A 920 32.15 12.36 4.34
N THR A 921 33.21 12.32 5.15
CA THR A 921 34.59 12.16 4.65
C THR A 921 34.99 10.68 4.61
N LEU A 922 35.21 10.17 3.40
CA LEU A 922 35.82 8.86 3.19
C LEU A 922 37.33 8.93 3.45
N ARG A 923 37.87 7.91 4.13
CA ARG A 923 39.28 7.83 4.55
C ARG A 923 39.85 6.47 4.12
N PRO A 924 41.11 6.39 3.64
CA PRO A 924 41.75 5.11 3.39
C PRO A 924 42.33 4.53 4.69
N ARG A 925 42.07 3.26 4.96
CA ARG A 925 42.64 2.50 6.09
C ARG A 925 43.01 1.08 5.65
N LYS A 926 44.24 0.66 5.97
CA LYS A 926 44.64 -0.76 5.88
C LYS A 926 44.27 -1.49 7.18
N TYR A 927 43.73 -2.69 7.05
CA TYR A 927 43.51 -3.64 8.14
C TYR A 927 44.36 -4.87 7.90
N ASP A 928 45.25 -5.22 8.83
CA ASP A 928 45.90 -6.53 8.79
C ASP A 928 44.84 -7.63 8.93
N VAL A 929 44.90 -8.63 8.06
CA VAL A 929 44.08 -9.86 8.08
C VAL A 929 44.93 -11.09 7.76
N ALA A 930 46.26 -11.00 7.86
CA ALA A 930 47.19 -12.11 7.60
C ALA A 930 46.94 -13.30 8.53
N ASP A 931 46.49 -13.03 9.76
CA ASP A 931 46.05 -14.02 10.73
C ASP A 931 44.71 -14.68 10.35
N LEU A 932 43.73 -13.92 9.83
CA LEU A 932 42.42 -14.42 9.44
C LEU A 932 42.46 -15.19 8.10
N THR A 933 43.39 -14.84 7.21
CA THR A 933 43.53 -15.42 5.87
C THR A 933 44.60 -16.50 5.78
N ASN A 934 45.44 -16.68 6.82
CA ASN A 934 46.70 -17.42 6.75
C ASN A 934 47.61 -16.97 5.58
N ARG A 935 47.47 -15.70 5.14
CA ARG A 935 48.07 -15.10 3.93
C ARG A 935 47.62 -15.70 2.58
N ASP A 936 46.59 -16.54 2.53
CA ASP A 936 45.99 -16.99 1.27
C ASP A 936 45.23 -15.85 0.57
N ALA A 937 45.52 -15.64 -0.72
CA ALA A 937 44.85 -14.66 -1.54
C ALA A 937 43.38 -14.99 -1.79
N ALA A 938 43.02 -16.27 -1.94
CA ALA A 938 41.63 -16.66 -2.15
C ALA A 938 40.78 -16.41 -0.88
N ALA A 939 41.31 -16.73 0.31
CA ALA A 939 40.72 -16.35 1.60
C ALA A 939 40.64 -14.82 1.77
N GLY A 940 41.66 -14.08 1.33
CA GLY A 940 41.65 -12.61 1.32
C GLY A 940 40.52 -12.02 0.47
N HIS A 941 40.34 -12.51 -0.76
CA HIS A 941 39.24 -12.09 -1.62
C HIS A 941 37.86 -12.54 -1.11
N ARG A 942 37.74 -13.75 -0.51
CA ARG A 942 36.49 -14.17 0.17
C ARG A 942 36.15 -13.25 1.34
N LEU A 943 37.12 -12.89 2.19
CA LEU A 943 36.91 -11.98 3.31
C LEU A 943 36.53 -10.56 2.83
N ALA A 944 37.13 -10.08 1.75
CA ALA A 944 36.72 -8.82 1.11
C ALA A 944 35.30 -8.86 0.52
N ALA A 945 34.84 -10.02 0.04
CA ALA A 945 33.44 -10.22 -0.35
C ALA A 945 32.52 -10.22 0.87
N TRP A 946 32.85 -10.97 1.93
CA TRP A 946 32.07 -10.99 3.18
C TRP A 946 31.90 -9.60 3.80
N VAL A 947 32.95 -8.76 3.81
CA VAL A 947 32.83 -7.36 4.27
C VAL A 947 31.84 -6.57 3.40
N ARG A 948 31.90 -6.68 2.06
CA ARG A 948 30.95 -6.00 1.16
C ARG A 948 29.50 -6.45 1.36
N THR A 949 29.27 -7.71 1.73
CA THR A 949 27.92 -8.27 1.89
C THR A 949 27.35 -8.08 3.31
N LEU A 950 28.18 -8.22 4.35
CA LEU A 950 27.74 -8.25 5.76
C LEU A 950 27.87 -6.91 6.50
N VAL A 951 28.66 -5.95 5.97
CA VAL A 951 28.91 -4.66 6.63
C VAL A 951 28.44 -3.53 5.71
N ALA A 952 27.33 -2.87 6.06
CA ALA A 952 26.75 -1.74 5.33
C ALA A 952 26.72 -1.94 3.80
N PRO A 953 26.02 -2.98 3.28
CA PRO A 953 26.19 -3.45 1.90
C PRO A 953 25.95 -2.40 0.81
N GLU A 954 25.02 -1.47 1.04
CA GLU A 954 24.68 -0.39 0.10
C GLU A 954 25.77 0.70 0.00
N SER A 955 26.68 0.77 0.97
CA SER A 955 27.73 1.81 1.03
C SER A 955 28.91 1.57 0.07
N TRP A 956 29.01 0.37 -0.51
CA TRP A 956 30.10 -0.03 -1.41
C TRP A 956 29.79 0.28 -2.87
N ARG A 957 30.84 0.57 -3.65
CA ARG A 957 30.74 0.94 -5.08
C ARG A 957 30.00 -0.08 -5.94
N GLU A 958 30.12 -1.36 -5.62
CA GLU A 958 29.45 -2.45 -6.32
C GLU A 958 27.93 -2.48 -6.10
N ALA A 959 27.44 -1.84 -5.03
CA ALA A 959 26.01 -1.68 -4.73
C ALA A 959 25.45 -0.28 -5.13
N GLY A 960 26.33 0.65 -5.52
CA GLY A 960 25.98 2.04 -5.86
C GLY A 960 26.50 3.11 -4.88
N GLY A 961 27.10 2.70 -3.76
CA GLY A 961 27.74 3.61 -2.81
C GLY A 961 29.10 4.15 -3.28
N LEU A 962 29.81 4.86 -2.40
CA LEU A 962 31.08 5.50 -2.74
C LEU A 962 32.33 4.71 -2.30
N GLY A 963 32.18 3.89 -1.26
CA GLY A 963 33.29 3.20 -0.60
C GLY A 963 33.89 2.05 -1.39
N THR A 964 35.13 1.69 -1.09
CA THR A 964 35.87 0.60 -1.76
C THR A 964 36.59 -0.29 -0.77
N ILE A 965 36.80 -1.55 -1.15
CA ILE A 965 37.62 -2.51 -0.41
C ILE A 965 38.37 -3.42 -1.38
N GLN A 966 39.67 -3.58 -1.15
CA GLN A 966 40.55 -4.46 -1.93
C GLN A 966 41.47 -5.24 -0.99
N PHE A 967 41.76 -6.49 -1.32
CA PHE A 967 42.78 -7.28 -0.62
C PHE A 967 44.13 -7.12 -1.33
N ALA A 968 45.16 -6.73 -0.58
CA ALA A 968 46.52 -6.55 -1.07
C ALA A 968 47.53 -6.73 0.09
N GLU A 969 48.71 -7.30 -0.17
CA GLU A 969 49.81 -7.41 0.82
C GLU A 969 49.41 -8.12 2.14
N ALA A 970 48.48 -9.09 2.07
CA ALA A 970 47.84 -9.76 3.22
C ALA A 970 46.97 -8.86 4.13
N ALA A 971 46.65 -7.65 3.68
CA ALA A 971 45.77 -6.69 4.34
C ALA A 971 44.51 -6.38 3.49
N LEU A 972 43.47 -5.85 4.14
CA LEU A 972 42.34 -5.20 3.47
C LEU A 972 42.59 -3.70 3.41
N ALA A 973 42.76 -3.15 2.22
CA ALA A 973 42.74 -1.72 1.97
C ALA A 973 41.28 -1.28 1.77
N VAL A 974 40.75 -0.51 2.72
CA VAL A 974 39.35 -0.06 2.74
C VAL A 974 39.32 1.47 2.65
N THR A 975 38.43 2.03 1.85
CA THR A 975 38.16 3.48 1.81
C THR A 975 36.69 3.74 2.13
N GLN A 976 36.39 4.23 3.33
CA GLN A 976 35.03 4.38 3.87
C GLN A 976 34.92 5.55 4.86
N ASN A 977 33.72 5.86 5.36
CA ASN A 977 33.56 6.80 6.48
C ASN A 977 33.93 6.17 7.84
N ASP A 978 34.11 7.00 8.87
CA ASP A 978 34.55 6.56 10.21
C ASP A 978 33.62 5.49 10.82
N LEU A 979 32.30 5.53 10.58
CA LEU A 979 31.32 4.54 11.08
C LEU A 979 31.50 3.17 10.41
N VAL A 980 31.52 3.10 9.08
CA VAL A 980 31.72 1.82 8.39
C VAL A 980 33.11 1.26 8.72
N HIS A 981 34.12 2.11 8.93
CA HIS A 981 35.42 1.67 9.46
C HIS A 981 35.36 1.07 10.87
N ALA A 982 34.51 1.57 11.75
CA ALA A 982 34.26 0.96 13.07
C ALA A 982 33.53 -0.39 12.93
N GLN A 983 32.52 -0.47 12.06
CA GLN A 983 31.79 -1.73 11.80
C GLN A 983 32.68 -2.82 11.17
N VAL A 984 33.56 -2.46 10.22
CA VAL A 984 34.57 -3.37 9.64
C VAL A 984 35.54 -3.87 10.72
N GLN A 985 36.00 -3.00 11.62
CA GLN A 985 36.84 -3.42 12.75
C GLN A 985 36.10 -4.39 13.68
N ASP A 986 34.83 -4.09 13.99
CA ASP A 986 33.99 -4.93 14.86
C ASP A 986 33.75 -6.32 14.26
N PHE A 987 33.43 -6.39 12.96
CA PHE A 987 33.33 -7.66 12.23
C PHE A 987 34.64 -8.47 12.27
N LEU A 988 35.78 -7.86 11.94
CA LEU A 988 37.07 -8.56 11.91
C LEU A 988 37.50 -9.05 13.31
N ASP A 989 37.26 -8.27 14.36
CA ASP A 989 37.56 -8.69 15.74
C ASP A 989 36.61 -9.79 16.23
N ARG A 990 35.31 -9.72 15.91
CA ARG A 990 34.36 -10.81 16.23
C ARG A 990 34.72 -12.10 15.48
N LEU A 991 35.12 -12.01 14.22
CA LEU A 991 35.58 -13.17 13.44
C LEU A 991 36.90 -13.76 13.97
N ARG A 992 37.83 -12.94 14.49
CA ARG A 992 39.03 -13.42 15.20
C ARG A 992 38.64 -14.25 16.41
N LEU A 993 37.80 -13.69 17.28
CA LEU A 993 37.35 -14.35 18.51
C LEU A 993 36.60 -15.65 18.22
N ALA A 994 35.72 -15.66 17.22
CA ALA A 994 35.03 -16.86 16.74
C ALA A 994 35.99 -17.94 16.21
N ARG A 995 37.14 -17.55 15.65
CA ARG A 995 38.22 -18.44 15.19
C ARG A 995 39.30 -18.70 16.26
N GLY A 996 39.01 -18.41 17.54
CA GLY A 996 39.92 -18.66 18.67
C GLY A 996 41.17 -17.75 18.71
N LYS A 997 41.17 -16.64 17.97
CA LYS A 997 42.27 -15.68 17.87
C LYS A 997 41.96 -14.43 18.70
N ALA A 998 43.00 -13.81 19.26
CA ALA A 998 42.85 -12.54 19.98
C ALA A 998 42.37 -11.43 19.02
N ALA A 999 41.43 -10.59 19.49
CA ALA A 999 41.04 -9.38 18.79
C ALA A 999 42.20 -8.35 18.77
N MET A 1000 42.22 -7.46 17.77
CA MET A 1000 43.29 -6.47 17.60
C MET A 1000 43.08 -5.19 18.43
N ARG A 1001 41.86 -4.95 18.92
CA ARG A 1001 41.56 -3.87 19.89
C ARG A 1001 41.80 -4.36 21.34
N PRO A 1002 42.59 -3.65 22.16
CA PRO A 1002 42.80 -3.99 23.58
C PRO A 1002 41.51 -4.03 24.42
N GLU A 1003 40.50 -3.26 24.01
CA GLU A 1003 39.19 -3.11 24.66
C GLU A 1003 38.18 -4.20 24.27
N ALA A 1004 38.50 -5.04 23.28
CA ALA A 1004 37.58 -6.07 22.81
C ALA A 1004 37.45 -7.25 23.80
N PRO A 1005 36.29 -7.94 23.84
CA PRO A 1005 36.10 -9.12 24.69
C PRO A 1005 37.16 -10.21 24.43
N LYS A 1006 37.60 -10.90 25.48
CA LYS A 1006 38.58 -12.02 25.38
C LYS A 1006 37.97 -13.35 24.90
N ALA A 1007 36.68 -13.37 24.58
CA ALA A 1007 35.91 -14.53 24.17
C ALA A 1007 34.95 -14.13 23.02
N PRO A 1008 34.41 -15.08 22.24
CA PRO A 1008 33.39 -14.79 21.24
C PRO A 1008 32.26 -13.96 21.86
N ALA A 1009 32.00 -12.78 21.28
CA ALA A 1009 31.01 -11.88 21.82
C ALA A 1009 29.59 -12.48 21.67
N PRO A 1010 28.84 -12.66 22.78
CA PRO A 1010 27.44 -13.08 22.69
C PRO A 1010 26.62 -12.02 21.94
N THR A 1011 25.45 -12.41 21.42
CA THR A 1011 24.57 -11.51 20.67
C THR A 1011 24.06 -10.36 21.54
N ARG A 1012 23.57 -9.28 20.92
CA ARG A 1012 22.86 -8.21 21.64
C ARG A 1012 21.72 -8.75 22.51
N PHE A 1013 20.98 -9.74 22.00
CA PHE A 1013 19.89 -10.39 22.74
C PHE A 1013 20.38 -11.12 23.99
N ASP A 1014 21.47 -11.90 23.91
CA ASP A 1014 22.07 -12.56 25.08
C ASP A 1014 22.61 -11.56 26.11
N LEU A 1015 23.19 -10.46 25.65
CA LEU A 1015 23.69 -9.39 26.52
C LEU A 1015 22.57 -8.71 27.31
N ALA A 1016 21.43 -8.41 26.68
CA ALA A 1016 20.28 -7.79 27.34
C ALA A 1016 19.36 -8.81 28.06
N ARG A 1017 19.49 -10.11 27.78
CA ARG A 1017 18.68 -11.19 28.35
C ARG A 1017 18.50 -11.15 29.88
N PRO A 1018 19.50 -10.76 30.70
CA PRO A 1018 19.32 -10.61 32.15
C PRO A 1018 18.38 -9.46 32.51
N LYS A 1019 18.45 -8.34 31.78
CA LYS A 1019 17.57 -7.17 31.98
C LYS A 1019 16.16 -7.40 31.45
N LEU A 1020 16.03 -7.97 30.26
CA LEU A 1020 14.73 -8.30 29.67
C LEU A 1020 13.90 -9.27 30.51
N ARG A 1021 14.58 -10.17 31.26
CA ARG A 1021 13.96 -11.11 32.21
C ARG A 1021 13.76 -10.55 33.63
N GLN A 1022 14.17 -9.31 33.91
CA GLN A 1022 13.95 -8.71 35.22
C GLN A 1022 12.45 -8.45 35.40
N SER A 1023 11.84 -9.04 36.44
CA SER A 1023 10.46 -8.74 36.83
C SER A 1023 10.33 -7.27 37.23
N VAL A 1024 9.31 -6.60 36.70
CA VAL A 1024 8.96 -5.22 37.04
C VAL A 1024 7.47 -5.13 37.39
N THR A 1025 7.14 -4.18 38.26
CA THR A 1025 5.75 -3.86 38.61
C THR A 1025 5.53 -2.37 38.36
N ILE A 1026 4.58 -2.04 37.47
CA ILE A 1026 4.16 -0.69 37.12
C ILE A 1026 2.64 -0.67 36.91
N ASN A 1027 1.97 0.38 37.34
CA ASN A 1027 0.52 0.50 37.18
C ASN A 1027 0.13 1.94 36.89
N PHE A 1028 -0.19 2.20 35.62
CA PHE A 1028 -0.73 3.44 35.08
C PHE A 1028 -2.09 3.13 34.47
N PRO A 1029 -3.17 3.09 35.28
CA PRO A 1029 -4.52 2.80 34.81
C PRO A 1029 -5.14 4.01 34.10
N ASP A 1030 -4.77 5.22 34.52
CA ASP A 1030 -5.18 6.48 33.91
C ASP A 1030 -4.25 6.85 32.74
N PRO A 1031 -4.76 7.46 31.65
CA PRO A 1031 -3.96 7.92 30.53
C PRO A 1031 -2.77 8.77 31.00
N THR A 1032 -1.56 8.29 30.72
CA THR A 1032 -0.31 8.89 31.22
C THR A 1032 0.67 9.06 30.06
N PRO A 1033 1.34 10.23 29.89
CA PRO A 1033 2.32 10.43 28.83
C PRO A 1033 3.43 9.36 28.79
N LEU A 1034 3.68 8.78 27.62
CA LEU A 1034 4.63 7.68 27.41
C LEU A 1034 6.03 7.98 28.00
N ALA A 1035 6.56 9.19 27.85
CA ALA A 1035 7.82 9.61 28.44
C ALA A 1035 7.85 9.52 29.99
N ALA A 1036 6.72 9.70 30.67
CA ALA A 1036 6.63 9.55 32.12
C ALA A 1036 6.62 8.08 32.55
N ILE A 1037 5.89 7.22 31.83
CA ILE A 1037 5.86 5.77 32.04
C ILE A 1037 7.25 5.17 31.79
N VAL A 1038 7.89 5.55 30.67
CA VAL A 1038 9.24 5.08 30.30
C VAL A 1038 10.28 5.50 31.32
N ARG A 1039 10.22 6.73 31.85
CA ARG A 1039 11.10 7.19 32.94
C ARG A 1039 10.93 6.38 34.22
N GLU A 1040 9.71 5.95 34.55
CA GLU A 1040 9.47 5.07 35.69
C GLU A 1040 9.96 3.62 35.42
N LEU A 1041 9.81 3.12 34.19
CA LEU A 1041 10.41 1.86 33.76
C LEU A 1041 11.95 1.90 33.82
N GLU A 1042 12.61 3.00 33.47
CA GLU A 1042 14.06 3.16 33.70
C GLU A 1042 14.39 3.03 35.19
N ARG A 1043 13.62 3.74 36.05
CA ARG A 1043 13.82 3.76 37.51
C ARG A 1043 13.67 2.38 38.14
N VAL A 1044 12.63 1.63 37.77
CA VAL A 1044 12.33 0.29 38.31
C VAL A 1044 13.24 -0.78 37.72
N SER A 1045 13.48 -0.76 36.41
CA SER A 1045 14.32 -1.77 35.74
C SER A 1045 15.82 -1.53 35.89
N GLN A 1046 16.26 -0.32 36.26
CA GLN A 1046 17.66 0.11 36.24
C GLN A 1046 18.31 -0.14 34.86
N THR A 1047 17.56 0.12 33.79
CA THR A 1047 17.94 -0.05 32.38
C THR A 1047 17.72 1.30 31.69
N THR A 1048 18.66 1.75 30.89
CA THR A 1048 18.52 3.02 30.15
C THR A 1048 17.58 2.81 28.97
N LEU A 1049 16.52 3.61 28.90
CA LEU A 1049 15.53 3.61 27.83
C LEU A 1049 15.63 4.92 27.06
N LEU A 1050 15.93 4.81 25.77
CA LEU A 1050 16.02 5.94 24.84
C LEU A 1050 14.81 5.98 23.93
N PHE A 1051 14.59 7.11 23.27
CA PHE A 1051 13.63 7.25 22.18
C PHE A 1051 14.40 7.57 20.89
N ASP A 1052 14.20 6.77 19.86
CA ASP A 1052 14.49 7.10 18.47
C ASP A 1052 13.45 8.11 18.00
N GLY A 1053 13.65 9.38 18.40
CA GLY A 1053 12.73 10.45 18.06
C GLY A 1053 12.63 10.69 16.56
N VAL A 1054 13.65 10.31 15.77
CA VAL A 1054 13.66 10.52 14.32
C VAL A 1054 12.67 9.55 13.66
N ALA A 1055 12.74 8.25 13.99
CA ALA A 1055 11.75 7.29 13.50
C ALA A 1055 10.34 7.54 14.05
N MET A 1056 10.20 8.02 15.28
CA MET A 1056 8.91 8.35 15.89
C MET A 1056 8.27 9.59 15.25
N SER A 1057 9.02 10.67 15.06
CA SER A 1057 8.56 11.91 14.40
C SER A 1057 8.18 11.65 12.94
N ALA A 1058 8.99 10.88 12.21
CA ALA A 1058 8.68 10.41 10.85
C ALA A 1058 7.49 9.44 10.75
N ALA A 1059 6.89 9.04 11.88
CA ALA A 1059 5.64 8.28 11.96
C ALA A 1059 4.51 9.04 12.69
N GLY A 1060 4.72 10.32 13.05
CA GLY A 1060 3.75 11.15 13.77
C GLY A 1060 3.54 10.79 15.24
N ILE A 1061 4.42 10.00 15.87
CA ILE A 1061 4.21 9.49 17.23
C ILE A 1061 4.92 10.37 18.27
N SER A 1062 4.13 11.10 19.07
CA SER A 1062 4.63 11.94 20.16
C SER A 1062 5.25 11.13 21.31
N ARG A 1063 6.33 11.65 21.93
CA ARG A 1063 6.85 11.13 23.21
C ARG A 1063 5.91 11.40 24.39
N ASN A 1064 5.01 12.37 24.24
CA ASN A 1064 4.02 12.73 25.26
C ASN A 1064 2.67 12.02 25.06
N ARG A 1065 2.53 11.21 24.01
CA ARG A 1065 1.35 10.39 23.71
C ARG A 1065 0.89 9.65 24.97
N GLU A 1066 -0.39 9.79 25.30
CA GLU A 1066 -0.93 9.12 26.48
C GLU A 1066 -1.08 7.62 26.24
N ALA A 1067 -0.72 6.84 27.24
CA ALA A 1067 -0.85 5.38 27.25
C ALA A 1067 -1.25 4.91 28.65
N THR A 1068 -1.77 3.69 28.73
CA THR A 1068 -2.06 2.98 29.98
C THR A 1068 -1.31 1.66 29.99
N VAL A 1069 -0.88 1.20 31.15
CA VAL A 1069 -0.20 -0.08 31.31
C VAL A 1069 -0.32 -0.58 32.75
N SER A 1070 -0.72 -1.84 32.90
CA SER A 1070 -0.74 -2.52 34.19
C SER A 1070 0.07 -3.81 34.08
N SER A 1071 1.16 -3.88 34.85
CA SER A 1071 2.09 -5.00 34.86
C SER A 1071 2.49 -5.30 36.30
N HIS A 1072 2.33 -6.55 36.73
CA HIS A 1072 2.67 -7.01 38.08
C HIS A 1072 3.64 -8.17 37.99
N GLU A 1073 4.87 -7.96 38.46
CA GLU A 1073 5.97 -8.93 38.51
C GLU A 1073 6.34 -9.58 37.16
N ARG A 1074 5.87 -9.06 36.02
CA ARG A 1074 6.17 -9.59 34.68
C ARG A 1074 7.57 -9.16 34.23
N PRO A 1075 8.24 -9.94 33.35
CA PRO A 1075 9.47 -9.54 32.69
C PRO A 1075 9.38 -8.16 32.04
N LEU A 1076 10.50 -7.43 32.05
CA LEU A 1076 10.66 -6.16 31.36
C LEU A 1076 10.31 -6.26 29.87
N SER A 1077 10.64 -7.35 29.18
CA SER A 1077 10.28 -7.56 27.76
C SER A 1077 8.76 -7.56 27.55
N GLU A 1078 8.00 -8.31 28.36
CA GLU A 1078 6.54 -8.35 28.29
C GLU A 1078 5.91 -7.00 28.64
N SER A 1079 6.48 -6.31 29.63
CA SER A 1079 6.00 -4.99 30.08
C SER A 1079 6.25 -3.90 29.02
N LEU A 1080 7.37 -3.97 28.30
CA LEU A 1080 7.66 -3.09 27.16
C LEU A 1080 6.77 -3.42 25.95
N VAL A 1081 6.60 -4.70 25.60
CA VAL A 1081 5.68 -5.11 24.53
C VAL A 1081 4.26 -4.63 24.81
N SER A 1082 3.75 -4.87 26.02
CA SER A 1082 2.40 -4.46 26.43
C SER A 1082 2.16 -2.95 26.45
N LEU A 1083 3.22 -2.14 26.52
CA LEU A 1083 3.16 -0.67 26.48
C LEU A 1083 3.32 -0.11 25.07
N LEU A 1084 4.19 -0.72 24.26
CA LEU A 1084 4.62 -0.16 22.98
C LEU A 1084 3.82 -0.67 21.79
N ASP A 1085 3.41 -1.94 21.82
CA ASP A 1085 2.72 -2.56 20.68
C ASP A 1085 1.38 -1.88 20.31
N PRO A 1086 0.51 -1.49 21.27
CA PRO A 1086 -0.73 -0.74 20.97
C PRO A 1086 -0.46 0.63 20.33
N LEU A 1087 0.73 1.19 20.54
CA LEU A 1087 1.12 2.50 20.02
C LEU A 1087 1.80 2.42 18.62
N GLY A 1088 1.95 1.21 18.06
CA GLY A 1088 2.73 0.97 16.82
C GLY A 1088 4.26 1.02 17.02
N LEU A 1089 4.71 1.02 18.27
CA LEU A 1089 6.12 1.08 18.65
C LEU A 1089 6.70 -0.30 18.97
N THR A 1090 8.01 -0.38 19.05
CA THR A 1090 8.78 -1.53 19.51
C THR A 1090 10.07 -1.05 20.18
N TYR A 1091 10.93 -1.96 20.64
CA TYR A 1091 12.25 -1.62 21.17
C TYR A 1091 13.38 -2.35 20.45
N ARG A 1092 14.50 -1.65 20.27
CA ARG A 1092 15.78 -2.18 19.79
C ARG A 1092 16.76 -2.28 20.96
N ILE A 1093 17.48 -3.39 21.01
CA ILE A 1093 18.54 -3.64 21.98
C ILE A 1093 19.83 -2.99 21.47
N VAL A 1094 20.35 -1.99 22.19
CA VAL A 1094 21.59 -1.30 21.80
C VAL A 1094 22.81 -2.03 22.38
N ASN A 1095 22.72 -2.42 23.66
CA ASN A 1095 23.74 -3.14 24.40
C ASN A 1095 23.09 -3.93 25.57
N ALA A 1096 23.86 -4.27 26.62
CA ALA A 1096 23.38 -5.05 27.77
C ALA A 1096 22.42 -4.30 28.73
N ASP A 1097 22.53 -2.97 28.84
CA ASP A 1097 21.76 -2.15 29.79
C ASP A 1097 21.06 -0.93 29.15
N THR A 1098 21.07 -0.84 27.81
CA THR A 1098 20.46 0.24 27.02
C THR A 1098 19.53 -0.34 25.94
N LEU A 1099 18.27 0.07 25.96
CA LEU A 1099 17.26 -0.19 24.94
C LEU A 1099 16.79 1.14 24.32
N GLU A 1100 16.33 1.08 23.08
CA GLU A 1100 15.89 2.23 22.29
C GLU A 1100 14.49 1.97 21.73
N ILE A 1101 13.52 2.79 22.13
CA ILE A 1101 12.13 2.73 21.66
C ILE A 1101 12.08 3.38 20.28
N THR A 1102 11.58 2.64 19.29
CA THR A 1102 11.50 3.05 17.87
C THR A 1102 10.23 2.47 17.22
N THR A 1103 9.96 2.76 15.96
CA THR A 1103 8.79 2.24 15.24
C THR A 1103 9.07 0.83 14.70
N ARG A 1104 8.03 -0.01 14.56
CA ARG A 1104 8.16 -1.35 13.95
C ARG A 1104 8.87 -1.29 12.58
N LYS A 1105 8.48 -0.31 11.75
CA LYS A 1105 9.04 -0.03 10.42
C LYS A 1105 10.55 0.26 10.46
N ALA A 1106 11.01 1.09 11.41
CA ALA A 1106 12.44 1.40 11.54
C ALA A 1106 13.24 0.19 12.06
N ALA A 1107 12.70 -0.55 13.04
CA ALA A 1107 13.33 -1.77 13.54
C ALA A 1107 13.47 -2.86 12.45
N ALA A 1108 12.47 -3.01 11.58
CA ALA A 1108 12.46 -3.99 10.48
C ALA A 1108 13.37 -3.57 9.30
N ALA A 1109 13.45 -2.27 8.97
CA ALA A 1109 14.33 -1.77 7.91
C ALA A 1109 15.83 -1.84 8.29
N ARG A 1110 16.14 -1.81 9.58
CA ARG A 1110 17.51 -1.69 10.10
C ARG A 1110 18.19 -3.05 10.28
N LEU A 1111 19.04 -3.43 9.34
CA LEU A 1111 19.84 -4.65 9.41
C LEU A 1111 20.99 -4.54 10.42
N GLU A 1112 21.18 -5.57 11.26
CA GLU A 1112 22.31 -5.70 12.17
C GLU A 1112 23.01 -7.05 11.99
N LEU A 1113 24.34 -7.07 12.10
CA LEU A 1113 25.14 -8.30 11.97
C LEU A 1113 25.27 -9.01 13.33
N GLU A 1114 24.94 -10.30 13.36
CA GLU A 1114 25.18 -11.23 14.46
C GLU A 1114 25.91 -12.50 13.99
N ILE A 1115 26.57 -13.18 14.94
CA ILE A 1115 27.38 -14.38 14.67
C ILE A 1115 27.00 -15.46 15.68
N TYR A 1116 26.47 -16.58 15.19
CA TYR A 1116 25.96 -17.70 15.99
C TYR A 1116 26.91 -18.90 15.95
N PRO A 1117 27.45 -19.38 17.08
CA PRO A 1117 28.30 -20.57 17.11
C PRO A 1117 27.47 -21.85 16.94
N LEU A 1118 27.58 -22.52 15.78
CA LEU A 1118 26.85 -23.76 15.50
C LEU A 1118 27.57 -25.02 16.00
N ALA A 1119 28.73 -24.90 16.63
CA ALA A 1119 29.58 -26.04 17.02
C ALA A 1119 28.89 -27.10 17.90
N ALA A 1120 27.90 -26.72 18.71
CA ALA A 1120 27.10 -27.65 19.53
C ALA A 1120 25.96 -28.33 18.74
N ILE A 1121 25.42 -27.68 17.70
CA ILE A 1121 24.34 -28.18 16.86
C ILE A 1121 24.91 -29.12 15.79
N LEU A 1122 26.04 -28.74 15.18
CA LEU A 1122 26.83 -29.54 14.23
C LEU A 1122 27.53 -30.77 14.86
N ALA A 1123 27.29 -31.05 16.14
CA ALA A 1123 27.60 -32.34 16.77
C ALA A 1123 26.47 -33.38 16.56
N ARG A 1124 25.29 -32.94 16.10
CA ARG A 1124 24.17 -33.78 15.64
C ARG A 1124 24.33 -34.04 14.12
N PRO A 1125 23.63 -35.04 13.52
CA PRO A 1125 23.77 -35.35 12.09
C PRO A 1125 22.99 -34.37 11.19
N MET A 1126 23.27 -33.08 11.31
CA MET A 1126 22.73 -31.99 10.50
C MET A 1126 23.88 -31.23 9.83
N THR A 1127 23.73 -30.88 8.55
CA THR A 1127 24.73 -30.09 7.83
C THR A 1127 24.47 -28.57 8.01
N PRO A 1128 25.48 -27.70 7.82
CA PRO A 1128 25.28 -26.25 7.90
C PRO A 1128 24.21 -25.74 6.93
N GLU A 1129 24.14 -26.31 5.72
CA GLU A 1129 23.19 -25.95 4.68
C GLU A 1129 21.76 -26.31 5.10
N ALA A 1130 21.55 -27.50 5.68
CA ALA A 1130 20.25 -27.91 6.20
C ALA A 1130 19.77 -26.99 7.34
N ILE A 1131 20.67 -26.49 8.19
CA ILE A 1131 20.33 -25.51 9.23
C ILE A 1131 19.97 -24.15 8.58
N MET A 1132 20.72 -23.71 7.58
CA MET A 1132 20.44 -22.46 6.86
C MET A 1132 19.09 -22.49 6.14
N GLU A 1133 18.76 -23.57 5.41
CA GLU A 1133 17.46 -23.69 4.73
C GLU A 1133 16.29 -23.86 5.70
N GLN A 1134 16.49 -24.49 6.87
CA GLN A 1134 15.48 -24.49 7.92
C GLN A 1134 15.24 -23.08 8.49
N ILE A 1135 16.29 -22.27 8.67
CA ILE A 1135 16.12 -20.86 9.07
C ILE A 1135 15.39 -20.07 7.98
N LYS A 1136 15.80 -20.17 6.70
CA LYS A 1136 15.13 -19.46 5.60
C LYS A 1136 13.65 -19.81 5.48
N SER A 1137 13.29 -21.07 5.68
CA SER A 1137 11.91 -21.55 5.52
C SER A 1137 11.02 -21.28 6.74
N GLN A 1138 11.55 -21.30 7.96
CA GLN A 1138 10.76 -21.21 9.21
C GLN A 1138 10.88 -19.87 9.94
N VAL A 1139 11.80 -18.99 9.53
CA VAL A 1139 12.01 -17.67 10.15
C VAL A 1139 11.90 -16.58 9.09
N SER A 1140 10.76 -15.89 9.07
CA SER A 1140 10.53 -14.67 8.27
C SER A 1140 10.90 -14.84 6.79
N SER A 1141 10.37 -15.88 6.14
CA SER A 1141 10.88 -16.42 4.88
C SER A 1141 10.97 -15.41 3.72
N GLY A 1142 10.01 -14.49 3.62
CA GLY A 1142 10.00 -13.40 2.64
C GLY A 1142 11.08 -12.32 2.82
N THR A 1143 11.87 -12.35 3.90
CA THR A 1143 12.84 -11.30 4.25
C THR A 1143 14.28 -11.60 3.83
N TRP A 1144 14.57 -12.80 3.33
CA TRP A 1144 15.91 -13.22 2.91
C TRP A 1144 16.25 -12.80 1.47
N ASN A 1145 17.55 -12.66 1.19
CA ASN A 1145 18.12 -12.25 -0.10
C ASN A 1145 17.64 -13.10 -1.27
N ASP A 1146 17.38 -14.38 -1.02
CA ASP A 1146 16.85 -15.30 -1.99
C ASP A 1146 15.40 -14.90 -2.32
N ALA A 1147 14.50 -14.83 -1.33
CA ALA A 1147 13.13 -14.36 -1.49
C ALA A 1147 12.97 -12.89 -1.96
N GLY A 1148 14.06 -12.17 -2.22
CA GLY A 1148 14.09 -10.78 -2.69
C GLY A 1148 14.08 -9.74 -1.57
N GLY A 1149 14.17 -10.16 -0.31
CA GLY A 1149 14.38 -9.29 0.85
C GLY A 1149 15.85 -8.92 1.06
N PRO A 1150 16.17 -8.16 2.13
CA PRO A 1150 17.52 -7.67 2.39
C PRO A 1150 18.42 -8.58 3.24
N GLY A 1151 17.86 -9.64 3.86
CA GLY A 1151 18.58 -10.46 4.84
C GLY A 1151 19.58 -11.44 4.23
N VAL A 1152 20.77 -11.60 4.82
CA VAL A 1152 21.83 -12.49 4.29
C VAL A 1152 22.33 -13.45 5.37
N MET A 1153 22.64 -14.69 4.98
CA MET A 1153 23.31 -15.69 5.84
C MET A 1153 24.56 -16.27 5.17
N ILE A 1154 25.66 -16.38 5.91
CA ILE A 1154 26.94 -16.95 5.46
C ILE A 1154 27.53 -17.82 6.57
N PHE A 1155 27.83 -19.08 6.27
CA PHE A 1155 28.56 -19.97 7.20
C PHE A 1155 30.09 -19.83 7.03
N ASP A 1156 30.83 -19.93 8.13
CA ASP A 1156 32.31 -20.02 8.12
C ASP A 1156 32.77 -21.36 8.71
N ASP A 1157 33.26 -22.26 7.86
CA ASP A 1157 33.79 -23.58 8.25
C ASP A 1157 34.87 -23.51 9.32
N VAL A 1158 35.68 -22.43 9.32
CA VAL A 1158 36.86 -22.28 10.17
C VAL A 1158 36.48 -21.98 11.62
N SER A 1159 35.43 -21.18 11.85
CA SER A 1159 34.86 -20.92 13.18
C SER A 1159 33.66 -21.81 13.53
N ARG A 1160 33.12 -22.55 12.56
CA ARG A 1160 31.82 -23.25 12.65
C ARG A 1160 30.70 -22.31 13.12
N CYS A 1161 30.73 -21.07 12.66
CA CYS A 1161 29.74 -20.04 13.01
C CYS A 1161 28.91 -19.64 11.79
N LEU A 1162 27.64 -19.33 12.04
CA LEU A 1162 26.73 -18.72 11.07
C LEU A 1162 26.71 -17.21 11.28
N MET A 1163 27.11 -16.46 10.27
CA MET A 1163 27.05 -14.99 10.24
C MET A 1163 25.74 -14.58 9.56
N VAL A 1164 24.92 -13.81 10.26
CA VAL A 1164 23.57 -13.42 9.81
C VAL A 1164 23.48 -11.89 9.81
N LEU A 1165 23.11 -11.30 8.68
CA LEU A 1165 22.72 -9.91 8.55
C LEU A 1165 21.19 -9.84 8.39
N GLN A 1166 20.48 -9.41 9.42
CA GLN A 1166 19.03 -9.19 9.40
C GLN A 1166 18.64 -8.15 10.45
N SER A 1167 17.42 -7.63 10.34
CA SER A 1167 16.73 -6.85 11.37
C SER A 1167 16.70 -7.57 12.71
N GLN A 1168 16.73 -6.79 13.79
CA GLN A 1168 16.89 -7.35 15.13
C GLN A 1168 15.72 -8.25 15.60
N PRO A 1169 14.44 -8.01 15.25
CA PRO A 1169 13.36 -8.96 15.53
C PRO A 1169 13.61 -10.34 14.89
N VAL A 1170 14.02 -10.36 13.62
CA VAL A 1170 14.35 -11.60 12.90
C VAL A 1170 15.57 -12.28 13.51
N GLN A 1171 16.61 -11.54 13.92
CA GLN A 1171 17.76 -12.10 14.65
C GLN A 1171 17.36 -12.80 15.96
N VAL A 1172 16.36 -12.27 16.69
CA VAL A 1172 15.82 -12.92 17.90
C VAL A 1172 15.04 -14.18 17.54
N ARG A 1173 14.23 -14.18 16.45
CA ARG A 1173 13.59 -15.40 15.93
C ARG A 1173 14.62 -16.47 15.54
N VAL A 1174 15.70 -16.09 14.83
CA VAL A 1174 16.83 -16.99 14.47
C VAL A 1174 17.49 -17.56 15.72
N GLN A 1175 17.74 -16.73 16.74
CA GLN A 1175 18.37 -17.19 17.98
C GLN A 1175 17.50 -18.15 18.78
N ILE A 1176 16.19 -17.88 18.87
CA ILE A 1176 15.22 -18.76 19.51
C ILE A 1176 15.10 -20.09 18.74
N PHE A 1177 15.14 -20.05 17.40
CA PHE A 1177 15.15 -21.25 16.56
C PHE A 1177 16.41 -22.11 16.79
N LEU A 1178 17.60 -21.51 16.72
CA LEU A 1178 18.87 -22.20 17.02
C LEU A 1178 18.92 -22.73 18.46
N GLY A 1179 18.23 -22.08 19.41
CA GLY A 1179 18.08 -22.57 20.79
C GLY A 1179 17.09 -23.73 20.98
N LYS A 1180 16.32 -24.10 19.95
CA LYS A 1180 15.44 -25.29 19.92
C LYS A 1180 16.09 -26.51 19.25
N LEU A 1181 17.22 -26.31 18.53
CA LEU A 1181 17.97 -27.35 17.81
C LEU A 1181 19.02 -28.07 18.69
#